data_AF-A0A9Q4DHQ2-F1
#
_entry.id   AF-A0A9Q4DHQ2-F1
#
_cell.length_a   1.000
_cell.length_b   1.000
_cell.length_c   1.000
_cell.angle_alpha   90.00
_cell.angle_beta   90.00
_cell.angle_gamma   90.00
#
_symmetry.space_group_name_H-M   'P 1'
#
loop_
_entity.id
_entity.type
_entity.pdbx_description
1 polymer ?
#
loop_
_entity_poly.entity_id
_entity_poly.type
_entity_poly.pdbx_seq_one_letter_code
_entity_poly.pdbx_strand_id
1 'polypeptide(L)'
;NFYFFHRLRDVIRLLFFFVYRFIFKPMPTEKNKTRTLLEKYLMDYTAKNTADYFIHKNLGKFLNQELDFYIKNEVMNLDNIQDSTDFSHIEQNLQTIKTLKTVAKEIIAFLAQLEDFQKKLWLKKKFVAGCHYLITLDHLTEEQVQQALDNPKQTAQWKALFNVETSGQNVAEICKNYPHLVVDTSLFEPKFQAEVLNELHDLDEKTNGLLIHSDNFQALNLLQERYKEQVKCIYIDPPYNTNATPIIYKNGYKHSSWNSLLLNRMEMGLKLASSSAIQFTAIDHAELFNLGKIQDDLFTEQNRIAIIPIQHNPKGRNQAVFFSENCEYMFCYAKDITKASFNQVAIDREVLDTFTEKDDIGRFRWENFVRARTSWSKKNKPNNWYSIYVNEDLSELTLEKKDGYIEVLPVTNQGEFTWKNIPSSFEELNVNGYFKAEKENGKVVVYHKYREQQVFKNFWSQKKYQSEFNGTNLLKAILGENPFSFPKSIYAVLDSIKIVSGKNDIILDYFAGSGTTAHAVINLNREDNGNRKYILVEQGEYFDTVLKPRVQKVIFAKEWKDGKPQVDNGAFGGVSQIVKVLKLESYEDTLNNLELRKPAQDLADIGLSETVQNDYLLHYMLDVESRESLLNTQHFTKLFDYQLNIATTSAGAYETKTIDLVETFNYLIGLRVSEINDKRENGLVTVQGTGASGENVLVIWRDCEKYDYDRLNDYLNRHKINPQESEFDVVYINGDHNVPTVFAGNDESVKMLKVRSIEAEFLQRMFE
;
A
#
# COMPACT_ATOMS: atom_id res chain seq x y z
N ASN A 1 19.22 -14.14 1.40
CA ASN A 1 19.65 -15.55 1.33
C ASN A 1 21.13 -15.81 1.57
N PHE A 2 22.11 -15.33 0.81
CA PHE A 2 23.52 -15.78 0.97
C PHE A 2 24.18 -15.54 2.35
N TYR A 3 23.69 -14.58 3.16
CA TYR A 3 24.26 -14.28 4.50
C TYR A 3 23.57 -14.99 5.67
N PHE A 4 22.26 -15.21 5.58
CA PHE A 4 21.55 -16.10 6.51
C PHE A 4 22.07 -17.53 6.36
N PHE A 5 22.34 -17.94 5.12
CA PHE A 5 23.00 -19.21 4.83
C PHE A 5 24.38 -19.33 5.46
N HIS A 6 25.20 -18.28 5.58
CA HIS A 6 26.49 -18.41 6.27
C HIS A 6 26.33 -18.63 7.77
N ARG A 7 25.40 -17.94 8.43
CA ARG A 7 25.21 -18.04 9.89
C ARG A 7 24.49 -19.32 10.29
N LEU A 8 23.47 -19.70 9.52
CA LEU A 8 22.82 -20.99 9.69
C LEU A 8 23.79 -22.11 9.32
N ARG A 9 24.64 -21.95 8.28
CA ARG A 9 25.77 -22.85 8.00
C ARG A 9 26.79 -22.88 9.12
N ASP A 10 26.98 -21.82 9.89
CA ASP A 10 27.88 -21.83 11.06
C ASP A 10 27.24 -22.55 12.26
N VAL A 11 25.93 -22.39 12.49
CA VAL A 11 25.15 -23.19 13.47
C VAL A 11 25.09 -24.66 13.06
N ILE A 12 24.89 -24.96 11.78
CA ILE A 12 24.94 -26.29 11.14
C ILE A 12 26.37 -26.84 11.26
N ARG A 13 27.41 -26.09 10.87
CA ARG A 13 28.81 -26.49 11.13
C ARG A 13 29.08 -26.66 12.63
N LEU A 14 28.42 -25.96 13.54
CA LEU A 14 28.62 -26.21 14.98
C LEU A 14 27.90 -27.45 15.48
N LEU A 15 26.70 -27.75 14.97
CA LEU A 15 25.96 -28.98 15.23
C LEU A 15 26.66 -30.21 14.64
N PHE A 16 27.41 -30.02 13.56
CA PHE A 16 27.87 -31.11 12.73
C PHE A 16 29.41 -31.27 12.68
N PHE A 17 30.20 -30.19 12.70
CA PHE A 17 31.65 -30.19 12.42
C PHE A 17 32.53 -30.44 13.66
N PHE A 18 32.02 -30.23 14.89
CA PHE A 18 32.74 -30.62 16.10
C PHE A 18 32.22 -31.96 16.60
N VAL A 19 33.06 -32.99 16.51
CA VAL A 19 32.91 -34.25 17.23
C VAL A 19 32.40 -33.94 18.64
N TYR A 20 31.25 -34.52 19.00
CA TYR A 20 30.48 -34.39 20.25
C TYR A 20 31.31 -34.26 21.55
N ARG A 21 32.57 -34.70 21.54
CA ARG A 21 33.54 -34.57 22.63
C ARG A 21 33.92 -33.14 23.05
N PHE A 22 33.68 -32.09 22.24
CA PHE A 22 34.21 -30.75 22.52
C PHE A 22 33.17 -29.68 22.90
N ILE A 23 31.88 -29.90 22.67
CA ILE A 23 30.83 -28.88 22.91
C ILE A 23 30.64 -28.54 24.40
N PHE A 24 30.91 -29.50 25.29
CA PHE A 24 30.89 -29.31 26.75
C PHE A 24 32.23 -28.88 27.34
N LYS A 25 33.25 -28.57 26.52
CA LYS A 25 34.51 -28.08 27.06
C LYS A 25 34.32 -26.74 27.76
N PRO A 26 34.91 -26.54 28.95
CA PRO A 26 34.89 -25.24 29.62
C PRO A 26 35.58 -24.18 28.76
N MET A 27 34.87 -23.08 28.51
CA MET A 27 35.40 -21.83 27.96
C MET A 27 35.02 -20.64 28.86
N PRO A 28 35.72 -20.48 29.99
CA PRO A 28 35.40 -19.49 31.00
C PRO A 28 35.46 -18.05 30.49
N THR A 29 34.68 -17.18 31.12
CA THR A 29 34.77 -15.72 31.02
C THR A 29 34.95 -15.13 32.41
N GLU A 30 35.32 -13.86 32.52
CA GLU A 30 35.44 -13.18 33.83
C GLU A 30 34.13 -13.23 34.63
N LYS A 31 32.97 -13.21 33.95
CA LYS A 31 31.63 -13.26 34.57
C LYS A 31 31.09 -14.68 34.80
N ASN A 32 31.45 -15.65 33.97
CA ASN A 32 31.00 -17.05 34.10
C ASN A 32 32.17 -18.01 33.89
N LYS A 33 32.66 -18.60 35.00
CA LYS A 33 33.82 -19.49 35.02
C LYS A 33 33.52 -20.93 34.60
N THR A 34 32.24 -21.32 34.56
CA THR A 34 31.80 -22.65 34.13
C THR A 34 31.26 -22.66 32.71
N ARG A 35 31.23 -21.49 32.04
CA ARG A 35 30.69 -21.34 30.68
C ARG A 35 31.32 -22.36 29.74
N THR A 36 30.50 -23.14 29.05
CA THR A 36 30.93 -24.13 28.05
C THR A 36 31.11 -23.51 26.66
N LEU A 37 31.76 -24.23 25.75
CA LEU A 37 31.86 -23.86 24.34
C LEU A 37 30.47 -23.70 23.70
N LEU A 38 29.53 -24.60 24.04
CA LEU A 38 28.13 -24.51 23.63
C LEU A 38 27.47 -23.23 24.14
N GLU A 39 27.59 -22.92 25.44
CA GLU A 39 27.02 -21.70 26.03
C GLU A 39 27.63 -20.43 25.43
N LYS A 40 28.93 -20.40 25.11
CA LYS A 40 29.52 -19.27 24.38
C LYS A 40 28.79 -19.04 23.06
N TYR A 41 28.63 -20.07 22.25
CA TYR A 41 28.05 -19.90 20.92
C TYR A 41 26.55 -19.65 20.97
N LEU A 42 25.84 -20.26 21.91
CA LEU A 42 24.44 -19.90 22.22
C LEU A 42 24.36 -18.43 22.63
N MET A 43 25.23 -17.96 23.53
CA MET A 43 25.30 -16.54 23.91
C MET A 43 25.73 -15.63 22.75
N ASP A 44 26.65 -16.04 21.89
CA ASP A 44 27.08 -15.25 20.72
C ASP A 44 25.99 -15.20 19.65
N TYR A 45 25.18 -16.27 19.53
CA TYR A 45 23.99 -16.33 18.69
C TYR A 45 22.87 -15.45 19.26
N THR A 46 22.59 -15.53 20.57
CA THR A 46 21.53 -14.74 21.22
C THR A 46 21.92 -13.26 21.39
N ALA A 47 23.14 -12.95 21.83
CA ALA A 47 23.60 -11.57 22.04
C ALA A 47 23.76 -10.77 20.73
N LYS A 48 23.99 -11.44 19.59
CA LYS A 48 24.05 -10.79 18.26
C LYS A 48 22.71 -10.78 17.52
N ASN A 49 21.67 -11.40 18.07
CA ASN A 49 20.29 -11.36 17.57
C ASN A 49 19.44 -10.26 18.23
N THR A 50 20.05 -9.32 18.95
CA THR A 50 19.39 -8.08 19.44
C THR A 50 19.06 -7.07 18.32
N ALA A 51 19.14 -7.47 17.05
CA ALA A 51 18.64 -6.70 15.91
C ALA A 51 18.44 -7.58 14.66
N ASP A 52 17.24 -7.48 14.09
CA ASP A 52 16.73 -7.98 12.80
C ASP A 52 16.41 -9.48 12.69
N TYR A 53 15.12 -9.82 12.87
CA TYR A 53 14.55 -11.15 12.66
C TYR A 53 14.37 -11.46 11.16
N PHE A 54 15.25 -12.28 10.58
CA PHE A 54 14.94 -12.96 9.31
C PHE A 54 14.21 -14.26 9.60
N ILE A 55 12.89 -14.25 9.41
CA ILE A 55 12.06 -15.42 9.63
C ILE A 55 12.09 -16.32 8.38
N HIS A 56 12.62 -17.52 8.52
CA HIS A 56 12.76 -18.52 7.49
C HIS A 56 11.42 -19.21 7.17
N LYS A 57 11.04 -19.25 5.89
CA LYS A 57 9.72 -19.75 5.46
C LYS A 57 9.46 -21.22 5.82
N ASN A 58 10.51 -22.06 5.88
CA ASN A 58 10.43 -23.47 6.27
C ASN A 58 11.80 -23.99 6.79
N LEU A 59 12.15 -23.64 8.03
CA LEU A 59 13.48 -23.94 8.59
C LEU A 59 13.71 -25.44 8.75
N GLY A 60 12.69 -26.18 9.20
CA GLY A 60 12.77 -27.62 9.41
C GLY A 60 13.17 -28.38 8.15
N LYS A 61 12.51 -28.12 7.01
CA LYS A 61 12.86 -28.76 5.74
C LYS A 61 14.29 -28.42 5.31
N PHE A 62 14.67 -27.16 5.43
CA PHE A 62 15.99 -26.69 5.05
C PHE A 62 17.09 -27.39 5.86
N LEU A 63 16.99 -27.37 7.19
CA LEU A 63 18.01 -27.98 8.06
C LEU A 63 18.10 -29.49 7.89
N ASN A 64 16.97 -30.17 7.62
CA ASN A 64 16.99 -31.60 7.32
C ASN A 64 17.73 -31.92 6.00
N GLN A 65 17.58 -31.08 4.97
CA GLN A 65 18.31 -31.24 3.71
C GLN A 65 19.82 -31.00 3.89
N GLU A 66 20.19 -29.96 4.66
CA GLU A 66 21.59 -29.68 4.99
C GLU A 66 22.20 -30.78 5.85
N LEU A 67 21.45 -31.36 6.79
CA LEU A 67 21.85 -32.53 7.58
C LEU A 67 22.15 -33.73 6.67
N ASP A 68 21.25 -34.05 5.74
CA ASP A 68 21.47 -35.15 4.80
C ASP A 68 22.68 -34.89 3.88
N PHE A 69 22.89 -33.64 3.44
CA PHE A 69 24.07 -33.26 2.66
C PHE A 69 25.36 -33.39 3.47
N TYR A 70 25.36 -32.94 4.73
CA TYR A 70 26.49 -33.04 5.64
C TYR A 70 26.88 -34.50 5.90
N ILE A 71 25.90 -35.36 6.22
CA ILE A 71 26.15 -36.80 6.45
C ILE A 71 26.80 -37.43 5.21
N LYS A 72 26.31 -37.11 4.01
CA LYS A 72 26.81 -37.69 2.76
C LYS A 72 28.24 -37.26 2.41
N ASN A 73 28.60 -36.00 2.68
CA ASN A 73 29.88 -35.46 2.20
C ASN A 73 30.98 -35.47 3.27
N GLU A 74 30.63 -35.31 4.54
CA GLU A 74 31.60 -35.05 5.61
C GLU A 74 31.71 -36.22 6.60
N VAL A 75 30.65 -37.01 6.77
CA VAL A 75 30.61 -38.15 7.71
C VAL A 75 30.78 -39.49 6.99
N MET A 76 30.18 -39.62 5.81
CA MET A 76 30.24 -40.83 4.99
C MET A 76 31.42 -40.74 4.02
N ASN A 77 32.58 -41.27 4.42
CA ASN A 77 33.74 -41.37 3.52
C ASN A 77 33.63 -42.65 2.68
N LEU A 78 33.28 -42.52 1.39
CA LEU A 78 33.06 -43.65 0.47
C LEU A 78 34.35 -44.47 0.22
N ASP A 79 35.52 -43.83 0.23
CA ASP A 79 36.81 -44.50 0.02
C ASP A 79 37.12 -45.51 1.14
N ASN A 80 36.73 -45.18 2.39
CA ASN A 80 36.86 -46.08 3.54
C ASN A 80 35.95 -47.31 3.46
N ILE A 81 34.92 -47.30 2.61
CA ILE A 81 33.96 -48.42 2.47
C ILE A 81 34.44 -49.43 1.41
N GLN A 82 35.20 -48.98 0.40
CA GLN A 82 35.72 -49.84 -0.66
C GLN A 82 37.03 -50.56 -0.28
N ASP A 83 37.89 -49.94 0.52
CA ASP A 83 39.23 -50.47 0.84
C ASP A 83 39.34 -51.16 2.21
N SER A 84 38.31 -51.10 3.07
CA SER A 84 38.40 -51.66 4.42
C SER A 84 38.08 -53.16 4.47
N THR A 85 39.02 -53.96 4.99
CA THR A 85 38.81 -55.38 5.35
C THR A 85 38.23 -55.58 6.75
N ASP A 86 38.00 -54.49 7.50
CA ASP A 86 37.55 -54.51 8.89
C ASP A 86 36.12 -53.96 9.05
N PHE A 87 35.15 -54.88 9.16
CA PHE A 87 33.72 -54.58 9.35
C PHE A 87 33.43 -53.74 10.60
N SER A 88 34.31 -53.77 11.62
CA SER A 88 34.10 -53.05 12.88
C SER A 88 34.08 -51.52 12.70
N HIS A 89 34.88 -51.00 11.76
CA HIS A 89 34.96 -49.56 11.47
C HIS A 89 33.72 -49.06 10.72
N ILE A 90 33.15 -49.89 9.84
CA ILE A 90 31.90 -49.58 9.13
C ILE A 90 30.75 -49.51 10.14
N GLU A 91 30.67 -50.47 11.07
CA GLU A 91 29.62 -50.50 12.10
C GLU A 91 29.69 -49.29 13.06
N GLN A 92 30.90 -48.91 13.49
CA GLN A 92 31.11 -47.71 14.32
C GLN A 92 30.71 -46.41 13.59
N ASN A 93 31.04 -46.29 12.30
CA ASN A 93 30.62 -45.14 11.49
C ASN A 93 29.09 -45.09 11.33
N LEU A 94 28.43 -46.22 11.10
CA LEU A 94 26.97 -46.30 11.01
C LEU A 94 26.28 -45.94 12.34
N GLN A 95 26.80 -46.41 13.47
CA GLN A 95 26.29 -46.03 14.80
C GLN A 95 26.49 -44.54 15.09
N THR A 96 27.62 -43.98 14.67
CA THR A 96 27.89 -42.54 14.80
C THR A 96 26.91 -41.73 13.96
N ILE A 97 26.69 -42.12 12.69
CA ILE A 97 25.70 -41.47 11.81
C ILE A 97 24.29 -41.55 12.41
N LYS A 98 23.90 -42.72 12.95
CA LYS A 98 22.59 -42.92 13.57
C LYS A 98 22.42 -42.01 14.78
N THR A 99 23.41 -41.96 15.67
CA THR A 99 23.39 -41.11 16.88
C THR A 99 23.35 -39.63 16.51
N LEU A 100 24.21 -39.19 15.58
CA LEU A 100 24.23 -37.83 15.07
C LEU A 100 22.87 -37.44 14.47
N LYS A 101 22.30 -38.30 13.62
CA LYS A 101 21.02 -38.03 12.95
C LYS A 101 19.86 -37.92 13.96
N THR A 102 19.85 -38.73 15.01
CA THR A 102 18.83 -38.64 16.06
C THR A 102 18.92 -37.31 16.80
N VAL A 103 20.08 -36.97 17.36
CA VAL A 103 20.27 -35.73 18.13
C VAL A 103 20.02 -34.50 17.25
N ALA A 104 20.55 -34.50 16.04
CA ALA A 104 20.35 -33.40 15.11
C ALA A 104 18.89 -33.21 14.74
N LYS A 105 18.13 -34.29 14.54
CA LYS A 105 16.69 -34.19 14.26
C LYS A 105 15.90 -33.58 15.41
N GLU A 106 16.25 -33.92 16.65
CA GLU A 106 15.61 -33.30 17.83
C GLU A 106 15.90 -31.79 17.90
N ILE A 107 17.15 -31.40 17.68
CA ILE A 107 17.52 -29.96 17.67
C ILE A 107 16.85 -29.23 16.49
N ILE A 108 16.82 -29.85 15.31
CA ILE A 108 16.15 -29.28 14.13
C ILE A 108 14.66 -29.13 14.39
N ALA A 109 14.01 -30.11 15.01
CA ALA A 109 12.59 -30.04 15.36
C ALA A 109 12.33 -28.87 16.31
N PHE A 110 13.17 -28.71 17.35
CA PHE A 110 13.08 -27.58 18.28
C PHE A 110 13.25 -26.22 17.58
N LEU A 111 14.29 -26.06 16.75
CA LEU A 111 14.51 -24.81 16.02
C LEU A 111 13.39 -24.52 15.02
N ALA A 112 12.89 -25.56 14.33
CA ALA A 112 11.78 -25.42 13.40
C ALA A 112 10.49 -24.95 14.10
N GLN A 113 10.19 -25.49 15.28
CA GLN A 113 9.03 -25.06 16.08
C GLN A 113 9.11 -23.57 16.45
N LEU A 114 10.27 -23.10 16.92
CA LEU A 114 10.50 -21.68 17.22
C LEU A 114 10.25 -20.80 15.99
N GLU A 115 10.82 -21.22 14.86
CA GLU A 115 10.70 -20.47 13.60
C GLU A 115 9.25 -20.44 13.09
N ASP A 116 8.56 -21.57 13.14
CA ASP A 116 7.17 -21.68 12.71
C ASP A 116 6.25 -20.82 13.59
N PHE A 117 6.55 -20.68 14.88
CA PHE A 117 5.86 -19.75 15.75
C PHE A 117 6.12 -18.29 15.39
N GLN A 118 7.39 -17.89 15.22
CA GLN A 118 7.72 -16.53 14.77
C GLN A 118 7.06 -16.20 13.43
N LYS A 119 7.07 -17.15 12.50
CA LYS A 119 6.37 -17.05 11.22
C LYS A 119 4.87 -16.86 11.41
N LYS A 120 4.24 -17.60 12.32
CA LYS A 120 2.82 -17.44 12.63
C LYS A 120 2.51 -16.03 13.16
N LEU A 121 3.33 -15.50 14.07
CA LEU A 121 3.18 -14.12 14.57
C LEU A 121 3.44 -13.05 13.51
N TRP A 122 4.37 -13.32 12.60
CA TRP A 122 4.69 -12.44 11.49
C TRP A 122 3.55 -12.40 10.45
N LEU A 123 2.92 -13.54 10.17
CA LEU A 123 1.81 -13.65 9.21
C LEU A 123 0.45 -13.27 9.81
N LYS A 124 0.31 -13.26 11.14
CA LYS A 124 -0.88 -12.75 11.83
C LYS A 124 -1.16 -11.32 11.38
N LYS A 125 -2.37 -11.07 10.91
CA LYS A 125 -2.84 -9.71 10.59
C LYS A 125 -2.76 -8.81 11.83
N LYS A 126 -2.38 -7.56 11.62
CA LYS A 126 -2.11 -6.63 12.71
C LYS A 126 -3.39 -5.92 13.14
N PHE A 127 -3.58 -5.81 14.45
CA PHE A 127 -4.60 -4.98 15.04
C PHE A 127 -4.45 -3.51 14.64
N VAL A 128 -5.58 -2.83 14.52
CA VAL A 128 -5.64 -1.38 14.39
C VAL A 128 -5.47 -0.78 15.79
N ALA A 129 -4.29 -0.21 16.04
CA ALA A 129 -3.93 0.46 17.30
C ALA A 129 -4.35 1.94 17.34
N GLY A 130 -4.82 2.49 16.22
CA GLY A 130 -5.41 3.82 16.13
C GLY A 130 -6.10 4.02 14.79
N CYS A 131 -7.26 4.67 14.83
CA CYS A 131 -8.04 5.04 13.64
C CYS A 131 -8.62 6.44 13.85
N HIS A 132 -8.22 7.38 13.00
CA HIS A 132 -8.74 8.73 13.00
C HIS A 132 -8.87 9.29 11.59
N TYR A 133 -9.54 10.43 11.46
CA TYR A 133 -9.87 11.02 10.17
C TYR A 133 -9.35 12.46 10.08
N LEU A 134 -8.93 12.82 8.88
CA LEU A 134 -8.66 14.19 8.46
C LEU A 134 -9.81 14.61 7.54
N ILE A 135 -10.61 15.57 7.99
CA ILE A 135 -11.89 15.92 7.35
C ILE A 135 -11.89 17.41 7.05
N THR A 136 -12.24 17.76 5.82
CA THR A 136 -12.40 19.16 5.39
C THR A 136 -13.73 19.74 5.91
N LEU A 137 -13.78 21.05 6.21
CA LEU A 137 -14.95 21.66 6.87
C LEU A 137 -16.25 21.50 6.06
N ASP A 138 -16.18 21.39 4.74
CA ASP A 138 -17.33 21.17 3.87
C ASP A 138 -18.02 19.80 4.06
N HIS A 139 -17.42 18.90 4.83
CA HIS A 139 -18.03 17.64 5.27
C HIS A 139 -18.57 17.67 6.71
N LEU A 140 -18.45 18.79 7.42
CA LEU A 140 -18.86 18.92 8.81
C LEU A 140 -20.11 19.79 8.96
N THR A 141 -20.92 19.48 9.97
CA THR A 141 -22.06 20.32 10.36
C THR A 141 -21.58 21.59 11.07
N GLU A 142 -22.41 22.64 11.12
CA GLU A 142 -22.06 23.87 11.84
C GLU A 142 -21.71 23.63 13.32
N GLU A 143 -22.38 22.68 13.97
CA GLU A 143 -22.11 22.27 15.35
C GLU A 143 -20.72 21.63 15.49
N GLN A 144 -20.35 20.73 14.58
CA GLN A 144 -19.03 20.09 14.57
C GLN A 144 -17.91 21.10 14.29
N VAL A 145 -18.15 22.08 13.41
CA VAL A 145 -17.19 23.18 13.17
C VAL A 145 -17.05 24.07 14.40
N GLN A 146 -18.14 24.35 15.12
CA GLN A 146 -18.08 25.09 16.38
C GLN A 146 -17.24 24.34 17.42
N GLN A 147 -17.45 23.03 17.58
CA GLN A 147 -16.61 22.21 18.46
C GLN A 147 -15.12 22.25 18.06
N ALA A 148 -14.82 22.29 16.76
CA ALA A 148 -13.44 22.43 16.27
C ALA A 148 -12.82 23.80 16.56
N LEU A 149 -13.60 24.89 16.47
CA LEU A 149 -13.19 26.23 16.87
C LEU A 149 -12.93 26.34 18.37
N ASP A 150 -13.74 25.66 19.18
CA ASP A 150 -13.62 25.66 20.63
C ASP A 150 -12.47 24.78 21.14
N ASN A 151 -11.90 23.91 20.30
CA ASN A 151 -10.76 23.06 20.66
C ASN A 151 -9.41 23.79 20.51
N PRO A 152 -8.68 24.07 21.60
CA PRO A 152 -7.39 24.77 21.54
C PRO A 152 -6.31 23.98 20.78
N LYS A 153 -6.37 22.64 20.80
CA LYS A 153 -5.40 21.79 20.06
C LYS A 153 -5.61 21.93 18.55
N GLN A 154 -6.86 21.94 18.09
CA GLN A 154 -7.20 22.07 16.68
C GLN A 154 -6.88 23.47 16.14
N THR A 155 -7.25 24.52 16.87
CA THR A 155 -6.93 25.90 16.48
C THR A 155 -5.42 26.17 16.47
N ALA A 156 -4.66 25.60 17.42
CA ALA A 156 -3.20 25.62 17.38
C ALA A 156 -2.64 24.88 16.16
N GLN A 157 -3.19 23.72 15.80
CA GLN A 157 -2.80 22.99 14.58
C GLN A 157 -3.10 23.83 13.33
N TRP A 158 -4.25 24.51 13.26
CA TRP A 158 -4.59 25.37 12.13
C TRP A 158 -3.65 26.55 11.95
N LYS A 159 -3.28 27.19 13.06
CA LYS A 159 -2.27 28.24 13.06
C LYS A 159 -0.91 27.71 12.59
N ALA A 160 -0.47 26.57 13.11
CA ALA A 160 0.84 25.99 12.81
C ALA A 160 0.96 25.47 11.36
N LEU A 161 -0.05 24.75 10.87
CA LEU A 161 -0.01 24.13 9.54
C LEU A 161 -0.45 25.08 8.43
N PHE A 162 -1.51 25.87 8.67
CA PHE A 162 -2.18 26.65 7.63
C PHE A 162 -2.00 28.15 7.78
N ASN A 163 -1.36 28.64 8.86
CA ASN A 163 -1.23 30.06 9.16
C ASN A 163 -2.62 30.76 9.19
N VAL A 164 -3.62 30.06 9.73
CA VAL A 164 -4.99 30.55 9.92
C VAL A 164 -5.17 30.94 11.39
N GLU A 165 -5.51 32.20 11.65
CA GLU A 165 -5.86 32.70 12.98
C GLU A 165 -7.37 32.68 13.14
N THR A 166 -7.87 31.95 14.15
CA THR A 166 -9.30 31.82 14.42
C THR A 166 -9.84 32.82 15.44
N SER A 167 -8.97 33.66 16.01
CA SER A 167 -9.35 34.62 17.05
C SER A 167 -10.39 35.60 16.53
N GLY A 168 -11.60 35.57 17.12
CA GLY A 168 -12.71 36.45 16.76
C GLY A 168 -13.50 36.03 15.52
N GLN A 169 -13.19 34.88 14.91
CA GLN A 169 -13.97 34.32 13.82
C GLN A 169 -15.14 33.47 14.33
N ASN A 170 -16.26 33.50 13.61
CA ASN A 170 -17.38 32.59 13.83
C ASN A 170 -17.43 31.46 12.76
N VAL A 171 -18.31 30.47 12.97
CA VAL A 171 -18.49 29.32 12.07
C VAL A 171 -18.78 29.73 10.63
N ALA A 172 -19.68 30.69 10.41
CA ALA A 172 -20.05 31.12 9.06
C ALA A 172 -18.85 31.75 8.32
N GLU A 173 -18.01 32.51 9.03
CA GLU A 173 -16.80 33.11 8.47
C GLU A 173 -15.74 32.07 8.13
N ILE A 174 -15.48 31.11 9.01
CA ILE A 174 -14.45 30.10 8.78
C ILE A 174 -14.83 29.16 7.62
N CYS A 175 -16.08 28.69 7.58
CA CYS A 175 -16.57 27.82 6.51
C CYS A 175 -16.57 28.53 5.15
N LYS A 176 -16.89 29.83 5.13
CA LYS A 176 -16.88 30.62 3.89
C LYS A 176 -15.47 30.90 3.39
N ASN A 177 -14.55 31.25 4.28
CA ASN A 177 -13.20 31.68 3.91
C ASN A 177 -12.24 30.49 3.70
N TYR A 178 -12.50 29.37 4.40
CA TYR A 178 -11.61 28.22 4.46
C TYR A 178 -12.38 26.88 4.41
N PRO A 179 -13.22 26.63 3.38
CA PRO A 179 -14.05 25.43 3.32
C PRO A 179 -13.23 24.14 3.39
N HIS A 180 -12.01 24.14 2.85
CA HIS A 180 -11.12 22.96 2.84
C HIS A 180 -10.12 22.95 4.00
N LEU A 181 -10.37 23.70 5.09
CA LEU A 181 -9.57 23.61 6.30
C LEU A 181 -9.75 22.23 6.92
N VAL A 182 -8.64 21.58 7.31
CA VAL A 182 -8.67 20.19 7.72
C VAL A 182 -8.79 20.08 9.24
N VAL A 183 -9.83 19.41 9.71
CA VAL A 183 -10.02 18.97 11.10
C VAL A 183 -9.38 17.60 11.27
N ASP A 184 -8.60 17.43 12.33
CA ASP A 184 -7.92 16.18 12.69
C ASP A 184 -8.60 15.58 13.93
N THR A 185 -9.40 14.53 13.73
CA THR A 185 -10.21 13.96 14.80
C THR A 185 -9.35 13.36 15.93
N SER A 186 -8.06 13.08 15.70
CA SER A 186 -7.15 12.63 16.77
C SER A 186 -6.86 13.69 17.84
N LEU A 187 -7.23 14.95 17.59
CA LEU A 187 -7.06 16.05 18.55
C LEU A 187 -8.23 16.19 19.53
N PHE A 188 -9.25 15.34 19.41
CA PHE A 188 -10.48 15.38 20.19
C PHE A 188 -10.65 14.10 21.01
N GLU A 189 -11.58 14.13 21.96
CA GLU A 189 -12.04 12.93 22.63
C GLU A 189 -12.78 12.02 21.63
N PRO A 190 -12.77 10.68 21.82
CA PRO A 190 -13.37 9.73 20.87
C PRO A 190 -14.83 10.01 20.50
N LYS A 191 -15.58 10.66 21.41
CA LYS A 191 -16.98 11.06 21.18
C LYS A 191 -17.15 11.98 19.98
N PHE A 192 -16.25 12.94 19.77
CA PHE A 192 -16.34 13.85 18.63
C PHE A 192 -16.24 13.10 17.29
N GLN A 193 -15.31 12.14 17.20
CA GLN A 193 -15.20 11.30 16.02
C GLN A 193 -16.46 10.45 15.80
N ALA A 194 -17.02 9.87 16.87
CA ALA A 194 -18.27 9.13 16.78
C ALA A 194 -19.42 10.01 16.25
N GLU A 195 -19.58 11.23 16.78
CA GLU A 195 -20.58 12.20 16.31
C GLU A 195 -20.41 12.55 14.82
N VAL A 196 -19.16 12.74 14.37
CA VAL A 196 -18.87 13.00 12.96
C VAL A 196 -19.22 11.80 12.07
N LEU A 197 -18.79 10.59 12.46
CA LEU A 197 -19.03 9.38 11.67
C LEU A 197 -20.51 8.99 11.60
N ASN A 198 -21.28 9.25 12.66
CA ASN A 198 -22.71 8.94 12.71
C ASN A 198 -23.54 9.73 11.68
N GLU A 199 -23.07 10.90 11.25
CA GLU A 199 -23.73 11.77 10.26
C GLU A 199 -23.18 11.55 8.83
N LEU A 200 -22.11 10.76 8.67
CA LEU A 200 -21.48 10.50 7.38
C LEU A 200 -22.01 9.21 6.74
N HIS A 201 -22.91 9.37 5.77
CA HIS A 201 -23.34 8.28 4.87
C HIS A 201 -22.34 8.04 3.73
N ASP A 202 -22.27 6.80 3.25
CA ASP A 202 -21.36 6.32 2.20
C ASP A 202 -19.88 6.56 2.55
N LEU A 203 -19.51 6.30 3.81
CA LEU A 203 -18.23 6.69 4.41
C LEU A 203 -17.01 6.29 3.56
N ASP A 204 -16.88 5.02 3.20
CA ASP A 204 -15.74 4.55 2.41
C ASP A 204 -15.78 5.05 0.96
N GLU A 205 -16.96 5.38 0.45
CA GLU A 205 -17.09 5.94 -0.89
C GLU A 205 -16.60 7.39 -0.94
N LYS A 206 -16.94 8.18 0.10
CA LYS A 206 -16.47 9.55 0.28
C LYS A 206 -15.04 9.64 0.81
N THR A 207 -14.50 8.58 1.41
CA THR A 207 -13.10 8.54 1.84
C THR A 207 -12.16 8.47 0.63
N ASN A 208 -11.45 9.56 0.36
CA ASN A 208 -10.55 9.70 -0.77
C ASN A 208 -9.17 9.08 -0.51
N GLY A 209 -8.71 9.17 0.74
CA GLY A 209 -7.35 8.77 1.12
C GLY A 209 -7.30 7.80 2.29
N LEU A 210 -6.37 6.86 2.25
CA LEU A 210 -6.01 5.99 3.36
C LEU A 210 -4.50 6.11 3.62
N LEU A 211 -4.12 6.58 4.81
CA LEU A 211 -2.74 6.64 5.26
C LEU A 211 -2.53 5.59 6.35
N ILE A 212 -1.52 4.75 6.23
CA ILE A 212 -1.26 3.66 7.18
C ILE A 212 0.15 3.82 7.75
N HIS A 213 0.22 4.08 9.06
CA HIS A 213 1.46 4.06 9.84
C HIS A 213 1.75 2.64 10.30
N SER A 214 2.59 1.92 9.54
CA SER A 214 2.92 0.52 9.78
C SER A 214 4.10 0.07 8.91
N ASP A 215 4.75 -1.03 9.29
CA ASP A 215 5.48 -1.85 8.31
C ASP A 215 4.54 -2.20 7.15
N ASN A 216 5.07 -2.07 5.95
CA ASN A 216 4.32 -2.21 4.71
C ASN A 216 3.94 -3.65 4.36
N PHE A 217 4.70 -4.67 4.79
CA PHE A 217 4.23 -6.05 4.65
C PHE A 217 2.97 -6.26 5.50
N GLN A 218 2.98 -5.77 6.74
CA GLN A 218 1.83 -5.90 7.64
C GLN A 218 0.59 -5.14 7.16
N ALA A 219 0.77 -3.91 6.67
CA ALA A 219 -0.31 -3.14 6.08
C ALA A 219 -0.89 -3.84 4.84
N LEU A 220 -0.03 -4.28 3.91
CA LEU A 220 -0.49 -5.01 2.73
C LEU A 220 -1.23 -6.29 3.11
N ASN A 221 -0.86 -6.95 4.21
CA ASN A 221 -1.54 -8.17 4.70
C ASN A 221 -2.97 -7.87 5.15
N LEU A 222 -3.15 -6.78 5.90
CA LEU A 222 -4.45 -6.34 6.39
C LEU A 222 -5.37 -5.89 5.24
N LEU A 223 -4.80 -5.30 4.18
CA LEU A 223 -5.56 -4.79 3.04
C LEU A 223 -6.11 -5.88 2.10
N GLN A 224 -5.67 -7.14 2.23
CA GLN A 224 -5.93 -8.20 1.24
C GLN A 224 -7.41 -8.42 0.98
N GLU A 225 -8.24 -8.64 2.00
CA GLU A 225 -9.66 -8.97 1.82
C GLU A 225 -10.44 -7.79 1.22
N ARG A 226 -10.11 -6.57 1.64
CA ARG A 226 -10.87 -5.37 1.27
C ARG A 226 -10.52 -4.82 -0.11
N TYR A 227 -9.23 -4.84 -0.49
CA TYR A 227 -8.72 -4.18 -1.71
C TYR A 227 -8.23 -5.15 -2.79
N LYS A 228 -8.54 -6.44 -2.66
CA LYS A 228 -8.18 -7.47 -3.64
C LYS A 228 -8.56 -7.05 -5.04
N GLU A 229 -7.59 -7.09 -5.96
CA GLU A 229 -7.77 -6.82 -7.39
C GLU A 229 -8.42 -5.47 -7.78
N GLN A 230 -8.32 -4.45 -6.93
CA GLN A 230 -8.94 -3.14 -7.16
C GLN A 230 -7.95 -2.01 -7.53
N VAL A 231 -6.68 -2.17 -7.19
CA VAL A 231 -5.66 -1.13 -7.42
C VAL A 231 -5.34 -1.03 -8.90
N LYS A 232 -5.40 0.18 -9.48
CA LYS A 232 -5.08 0.42 -10.90
C LYS A 232 -3.61 0.77 -11.11
N CYS A 233 -3.02 1.50 -10.19
CA CYS A 233 -1.64 1.96 -10.30
C CYS A 233 -0.92 1.68 -8.98
N ILE A 234 0.24 1.04 -9.07
CA ILE A 234 1.18 0.95 -7.96
C ILE A 234 2.37 1.83 -8.31
N TYR A 235 2.70 2.80 -7.46
CA TYR A 235 3.94 3.57 -7.57
C TYR A 235 4.74 3.34 -6.30
N ILE A 236 5.98 2.86 -6.42
CA ILE A 236 6.84 2.66 -5.26
C ILE A 236 8.24 3.22 -5.50
N ASP A 237 8.78 3.83 -4.44
CA ASP A 237 10.16 4.31 -4.34
C ASP A 237 10.89 3.59 -3.20
N PRO A 238 11.27 2.32 -3.39
CA PRO A 238 11.95 1.56 -2.34
C PRO A 238 13.33 2.13 -2.03
N PRO A 239 13.92 1.82 -0.86
CA PRO A 239 15.28 2.24 -0.53
C PRO A 239 16.30 1.65 -1.53
N TYR A 240 17.22 2.46 -2.05
CA TYR A 240 18.15 2.04 -3.12
C TYR A 240 19.36 1.21 -2.65
N ASN A 241 19.44 0.88 -1.36
CA ASN A 241 20.57 0.13 -0.77
C ASN A 241 21.96 0.80 -0.99
N THR A 242 22.00 2.15 -0.99
CA THR A 242 23.24 2.93 -1.11
C THR A 242 23.73 3.46 0.24
N ASN A 243 25.00 3.86 0.33
CA ASN A 243 25.59 4.48 1.53
C ASN A 243 24.87 5.77 1.98
N ALA A 244 24.14 6.46 1.08
CA ALA A 244 23.47 7.72 1.35
C ALA A 244 22.04 7.56 1.90
N THR A 245 21.41 6.43 1.60
CA THR A 245 20.12 6.01 2.16
C THR A 245 20.33 4.64 2.81
N PRO A 246 21.02 4.58 3.97
CA PRO A 246 21.07 3.36 4.72
C PRO A 246 19.63 3.03 5.09
N ILE A 247 19.19 1.83 4.71
CA ILE A 247 17.98 1.29 5.33
C ILE A 247 18.28 1.27 6.85
N ILE A 248 17.28 1.47 7.73
CA ILE A 248 17.49 1.48 9.20
C ILE A 248 18.15 0.17 9.71
N TYR A 249 18.23 -0.84 8.84
CA TYR A 249 18.97 -2.08 8.95
C TYR A 249 20.49 -1.87 8.67
N LYS A 250 21.37 -2.35 9.58
CA LYS A 250 22.84 -2.19 9.52
C LYS A 250 23.44 -2.33 8.11
N ASN A 251 24.36 -1.42 7.77
CA ASN A 251 25.16 -1.24 6.52
C ASN A 251 25.95 -2.46 5.97
N GLY A 252 25.50 -3.71 6.16
CA GLY A 252 26.11 -4.94 5.65
C GLY A 252 25.15 -5.86 4.90
N TYR A 253 23.93 -5.42 4.56
CA TYR A 253 22.98 -6.24 3.83
C TYR A 253 23.39 -6.41 2.36
N LYS A 254 23.88 -7.62 2.02
CA LYS A 254 24.07 -8.04 0.63
C LYS A 254 22.72 -8.03 -0.12
N HIS A 255 22.76 -7.78 -1.44
CA HIS A 255 21.64 -7.83 -2.40
C HIS A 255 20.50 -8.80 -2.04
N SER A 256 20.83 -10.00 -1.56
CA SER A 256 19.85 -11.03 -1.21
C SER A 256 18.85 -10.67 -0.10
N SER A 257 19.16 -9.77 0.83
CA SER A 257 18.22 -9.33 1.88
C SER A 257 17.28 -8.26 1.35
N TRP A 258 17.82 -7.30 0.59
CA TRP A 258 17.03 -6.32 -0.16
C TRP A 258 16.03 -7.01 -1.10
N ASN A 259 16.51 -8.02 -1.85
CA ASN A 259 15.65 -8.84 -2.71
C ASN A 259 14.51 -9.51 -1.94
N SER A 260 14.78 -10.04 -0.74
CA SER A 260 13.77 -10.72 0.07
C SER A 260 12.72 -9.73 0.60
N LEU A 261 13.16 -8.53 1.00
CA LEU A 261 12.30 -7.46 1.45
C LEU A 261 11.31 -7.04 0.34
N LEU A 262 11.81 -6.78 -0.86
CA LEU A 262 10.97 -6.35 -1.98
C LEU A 262 10.10 -7.45 -2.56
N LEU A 263 10.64 -8.66 -2.75
CA LEU A 263 9.88 -9.78 -3.31
C LEU A 263 8.59 -10.03 -2.52
N ASN A 264 8.69 -10.14 -1.19
CA ASN A 264 7.52 -10.41 -0.35
C ASN A 264 6.48 -9.28 -0.41
N ARG A 265 6.91 -8.01 -0.47
CA ARG A 265 6.01 -6.85 -0.53
C ARG A 265 5.35 -6.70 -1.90
N MET A 266 6.12 -6.87 -2.98
CA MET A 266 5.59 -6.83 -4.34
C MET A 266 4.62 -7.97 -4.60
N GLU A 267 4.88 -9.17 -4.08
CA GLU A 267 3.95 -10.31 -4.15
C GLU A 267 2.59 -9.96 -3.52
N MET A 268 2.58 -9.28 -2.37
CA MET A 268 1.34 -8.85 -1.72
C MET A 268 0.66 -7.67 -2.41
N GLY A 269 1.43 -6.69 -2.87
CA GLY A 269 0.91 -5.56 -3.65
C GLY A 269 0.23 -6.02 -4.94
N LEU A 270 0.79 -7.03 -5.62
CA LEU A 270 0.23 -7.61 -6.83
C LEU A 270 -1.13 -8.30 -6.64
N LYS A 271 -1.42 -8.81 -5.43
CA LYS A 271 -2.74 -9.37 -5.09
C LYS A 271 -3.82 -8.28 -5.00
N LEU A 272 -3.44 -7.06 -4.64
CA LEU A 272 -4.33 -5.89 -4.62
C LEU A 272 -4.52 -5.28 -6.02
N ALA A 273 -3.57 -5.47 -6.94
CA ALA A 273 -3.62 -4.93 -8.28
C ALA A 273 -4.71 -5.58 -9.16
N SER A 274 -5.53 -4.78 -9.84
CA SER A 274 -6.46 -5.26 -10.87
C SER A 274 -5.70 -5.85 -12.06
N SER A 275 -6.35 -6.69 -12.88
CA SER A 275 -5.67 -7.31 -14.02
C SER A 275 -5.13 -6.32 -15.05
N SER A 276 -5.71 -5.11 -15.15
CA SER A 276 -5.25 -4.05 -16.05
C SER A 276 -4.27 -3.07 -15.40
N ALA A 277 -3.82 -3.37 -14.18
CA ALA A 277 -2.97 -2.48 -13.40
C ALA A 277 -1.56 -2.37 -13.98
N ILE A 278 -0.93 -1.22 -13.74
CA ILE A 278 0.45 -0.95 -14.10
C ILE A 278 1.22 -0.54 -12.84
N GLN A 279 2.39 -1.14 -12.65
CA GLN A 279 3.30 -0.82 -11.56
C GLN A 279 4.52 -0.05 -12.07
N PHE A 280 4.81 1.06 -11.38
CA PHE A 280 6.02 1.84 -11.51
C PHE A 280 6.91 1.64 -10.27
N THR A 281 8.17 1.27 -10.49
CA THR A 281 9.15 1.13 -9.40
C THR A 281 10.38 1.98 -9.71
N ALA A 282 10.63 2.99 -8.90
CA ALA A 282 11.84 3.82 -8.99
C ALA A 282 13.05 3.09 -8.39
N ILE A 283 14.23 3.27 -9.00
CA ILE A 283 15.47 2.65 -8.56
C ILE A 283 16.69 3.42 -9.10
N ASP A 284 17.84 3.28 -8.47
CA ASP A 284 19.12 3.67 -9.08
C ASP A 284 19.82 2.49 -9.76
N HIS A 285 21.08 2.68 -10.14
CA HIS A 285 21.88 1.64 -10.81
C HIS A 285 22.32 0.50 -9.87
N ALA A 286 22.30 0.69 -8.54
CA ALA A 286 22.90 -0.24 -7.59
C ALA A 286 22.15 -1.58 -7.53
N GLU A 287 20.81 -1.52 -7.54
CA GLU A 287 19.95 -2.70 -7.49
C GLU A 287 19.12 -2.92 -8.77
N LEU A 288 19.37 -2.13 -9.83
CA LEU A 288 18.63 -2.16 -11.10
C LEU A 288 18.42 -3.58 -11.66
N PHE A 289 19.48 -4.37 -11.76
CA PHE A 289 19.42 -5.71 -12.32
C PHE A 289 18.76 -6.73 -11.38
N ASN A 290 18.92 -6.56 -10.07
CA ASN A 290 18.28 -7.42 -9.09
C ASN A 290 16.77 -7.18 -9.05
N LEU A 291 16.37 -5.90 -9.08
CA LEU A 291 14.98 -5.50 -9.21
C LEU A 291 14.35 -6.04 -10.49
N GLY A 292 15.03 -5.88 -11.63
CA GLY A 292 14.55 -6.38 -12.91
C GLY A 292 14.27 -7.88 -12.88
N LYS A 293 15.15 -8.67 -12.26
CA LYS A 293 14.93 -10.12 -12.08
C LYS A 293 13.73 -10.43 -11.17
N ILE A 294 13.59 -9.72 -10.05
CA ILE A 294 12.45 -9.89 -9.15
C ILE A 294 11.14 -9.58 -9.87
N GLN A 295 11.10 -8.50 -10.65
CA GLN A 295 9.90 -8.12 -11.39
C GLN A 295 9.65 -9.05 -12.58
N ASP A 296 10.68 -9.54 -13.28
CA ASP A 296 10.51 -10.58 -14.31
C ASP A 296 9.98 -11.89 -13.70
N ASP A 297 10.41 -12.28 -12.49
CA ASP A 297 9.89 -13.48 -11.80
C ASP A 297 8.42 -13.30 -11.37
N LEU A 298 8.04 -12.10 -10.91
CA LEU A 298 6.69 -11.81 -10.40
C LEU A 298 5.66 -11.50 -11.51
N PHE A 299 6.05 -10.71 -12.50
CA PHE A 299 5.17 -10.23 -13.57
C PHE A 299 5.31 -11.03 -14.85
N THR A 300 6.39 -11.78 -15.04
CA THR A 300 6.91 -12.26 -16.34
C THR A 300 7.57 -11.17 -17.19
N GLU A 301 8.61 -11.57 -17.93
CA GLU A 301 9.35 -10.65 -18.80
C GLU A 301 8.47 -10.03 -19.90
N GLN A 302 7.48 -10.78 -20.40
CA GLN A 302 6.57 -10.31 -21.46
C GLN A 302 5.70 -9.14 -21.00
N ASN A 303 5.50 -9.01 -19.70
CA ASN A 303 4.70 -7.94 -19.10
C ASN A 303 5.51 -6.68 -18.78
N ARG A 304 6.82 -6.66 -19.06
CA ARG A 304 7.66 -5.47 -18.95
C ARG A 304 7.35 -4.49 -20.08
N ILE A 305 6.78 -3.34 -19.74
CA ILE A 305 6.44 -2.29 -20.71
C ILE A 305 7.68 -1.47 -21.08
N ALA A 306 8.41 -0.98 -20.07
CA ALA A 306 9.57 -0.12 -20.29
C ALA A 306 10.51 -0.06 -19.08
N ILE A 307 11.75 0.31 -19.34
CA ILE A 307 12.69 0.87 -18.36
C ILE A 307 12.87 2.33 -18.74
N ILE A 308 12.53 3.25 -17.84
CA ILE A 308 12.51 4.69 -18.09
C ILE A 308 13.66 5.34 -17.33
N PRO A 309 14.74 5.78 -17.99
CA PRO A 309 15.75 6.61 -17.33
C PRO A 309 15.16 8.01 -17.08
N ILE A 310 15.34 8.50 -15.85
CA ILE A 310 14.87 9.80 -15.40
C ILE A 310 16.09 10.65 -15.04
N GLN A 311 16.32 11.73 -15.78
CA GLN A 311 17.40 12.69 -15.48
C GLN A 311 16.98 13.59 -14.32
N HIS A 312 17.27 13.15 -13.09
CA HIS A 312 16.89 13.86 -11.87
C HIS A 312 17.86 15.01 -11.50
N ASN A 313 19.12 14.96 -11.97
CA ASN A 313 20.13 15.98 -11.68
C ASN A 313 21.05 16.22 -12.90
N PRO A 314 20.73 17.15 -13.82
CA PRO A 314 21.52 17.36 -15.04
C PRO A 314 22.99 17.73 -14.81
N LYS A 315 23.32 18.35 -13.66
CA LYS A 315 24.70 18.71 -13.31
C LYS A 315 25.55 17.48 -12.96
N GLY A 316 24.90 16.39 -12.57
CA GLY A 316 25.52 15.19 -12.04
C GLY A 316 26.07 15.38 -10.61
N ARG A 317 26.53 14.29 -10.00
CA ARG A 317 27.21 14.32 -8.70
C ARG A 317 28.64 14.89 -8.83
N ASN A 318 28.95 15.90 -8.03
CA ASN A 318 30.30 16.43 -7.91
C ASN A 318 31.25 15.36 -7.33
N GLN A 319 32.53 15.42 -7.71
CA GLN A 319 33.60 14.53 -7.21
C GLN A 319 33.46 13.04 -7.56
N ALA A 320 32.64 12.69 -8.57
CA ALA A 320 32.64 11.35 -9.12
C ALA A 320 34.00 11.04 -9.79
N VAL A 321 34.56 9.86 -9.53
CA VAL A 321 35.85 9.42 -10.10
C VAL A 321 35.74 9.08 -11.59
N PHE A 322 34.58 8.54 -12.00
CA PHE A 322 34.29 8.16 -13.39
C PHE A 322 33.13 8.99 -13.94
N PHE A 323 31.95 8.41 -14.10
CA PHE A 323 30.76 9.13 -14.53
C PHE A 323 30.10 9.86 -13.38
N SER A 324 29.76 11.13 -13.63
CA SER A 324 28.93 11.92 -12.73
C SER A 324 27.47 11.48 -12.87
N GLU A 325 27.01 10.64 -11.95
CA GLU A 325 25.64 10.11 -11.93
C GLU A 325 24.62 11.25 -11.93
N ASN A 326 23.72 11.23 -12.91
CA ASN A 326 22.68 12.24 -13.13
C ASN A 326 21.29 11.65 -13.42
N CYS A 327 21.20 10.32 -13.54
CA CYS A 327 19.98 9.60 -13.88
C CYS A 327 19.66 8.54 -12.83
N GLU A 328 18.36 8.40 -12.57
CA GLU A 328 17.75 7.24 -11.92
C GLU A 328 16.96 6.47 -12.99
N TYR A 329 16.38 5.33 -12.61
CA TYR A 329 15.59 4.48 -13.48
C TYR A 329 14.22 4.23 -12.86
N MET A 330 13.25 3.95 -13.71
CA MET A 330 11.91 3.53 -13.30
C MET A 330 11.45 2.37 -14.18
N PHE A 331 11.21 1.22 -13.55
CA PHE A 331 10.60 0.09 -14.23
C PHE A 331 9.09 0.31 -14.36
N CYS A 332 8.53 -0.04 -15.51
CA CYS A 332 7.10 -0.03 -15.79
C CYS A 332 6.65 -1.42 -16.24
N TYR A 333 5.81 -2.07 -15.43
CA TYR A 333 5.25 -3.41 -15.70
C TYR A 333 3.73 -3.37 -15.70
N ALA A 334 3.11 -4.09 -16.62
CA ALA A 334 1.68 -4.42 -16.52
C ALA A 334 1.49 -5.68 -15.66
N LYS A 335 0.40 -5.79 -14.90
CA LYS A 335 0.00 -7.08 -14.33
C LYS A 335 -0.35 -8.09 -15.43
N ASP A 336 -1.04 -7.62 -16.47
CA ASP A 336 -1.32 -8.35 -17.71
C ASP A 336 -1.26 -7.36 -18.88
N ILE A 337 -0.20 -7.45 -19.69
CA ILE A 337 0.05 -6.51 -20.80
C ILE A 337 -1.05 -6.55 -21.87
N THR A 338 -1.81 -7.64 -21.96
CA THR A 338 -2.92 -7.77 -22.92
C THR A 338 -4.17 -6.98 -22.49
N LYS A 339 -4.26 -6.62 -21.20
CA LYS A 339 -5.36 -5.86 -20.61
C LYS A 339 -4.98 -4.45 -20.20
N ALA A 340 -3.68 -4.17 -20.08
CA ALA A 340 -3.17 -2.87 -19.74
C ALA A 340 -3.32 -1.88 -20.90
N SER A 341 -3.58 -0.62 -20.58
CA SER A 341 -3.68 0.46 -21.55
C SER A 341 -3.14 1.77 -20.97
N PHE A 342 -2.67 2.64 -21.86
CA PHE A 342 -2.36 4.02 -21.53
C PHE A 342 -3.51 4.93 -21.94
N ASN A 343 -3.72 5.97 -21.15
CA ASN A 343 -4.68 7.01 -21.43
C ASN A 343 -4.23 7.89 -22.60
N GLN A 344 -5.19 8.43 -23.34
CA GLN A 344 -4.97 9.48 -24.32
C GLN A 344 -4.85 10.82 -23.59
N VAL A 345 -3.62 11.13 -23.16
CA VAL A 345 -3.31 12.36 -22.41
C VAL A 345 -2.03 12.98 -22.93
N ALA A 346 -1.86 14.28 -22.69
CA ALA A 346 -0.57 14.94 -22.82
C ALA A 346 0.04 15.23 -21.45
N ILE A 347 1.34 14.95 -21.32
CA ILE A 347 2.11 15.16 -20.08
C ILE A 347 3.11 16.30 -20.24
N ASP A 348 3.54 16.59 -21.47
CA ASP A 348 4.42 17.73 -21.74
C ASP A 348 3.61 19.01 -21.92
N ARG A 349 3.98 20.05 -21.17
CA ARG A 349 3.33 21.36 -21.22
C ARG A 349 3.32 21.94 -22.64
N GLU A 350 4.44 21.84 -23.35
CA GLU A 350 4.53 22.30 -24.74
C GLU A 350 3.55 21.60 -25.68
N VAL A 351 3.21 20.32 -25.41
CA VAL A 351 2.23 19.56 -26.18
C VAL A 351 0.81 19.96 -25.76
N LEU A 352 0.55 20.05 -24.45
CA LEU A 352 -0.71 20.51 -23.87
C LEU A 352 -1.11 21.90 -24.39
N ASP A 353 -0.15 22.83 -24.46
CA ASP A 353 -0.36 24.21 -24.91
C ASP A 353 -0.73 24.29 -26.40
N THR A 354 -0.52 23.21 -27.18
CA THR A 354 -1.01 23.15 -28.58
C THR A 354 -2.51 22.84 -28.69
N PHE A 355 -3.15 22.34 -27.63
CA PHE A 355 -4.57 22.03 -27.58
C PHE A 355 -5.36 23.21 -27.03
N THR A 356 -5.53 24.23 -27.88
CA THR A 356 -6.11 25.54 -27.53
C THR A 356 -7.63 25.56 -27.48
N GLU A 357 -8.29 24.61 -28.16
CA GLU A 357 -9.75 24.55 -28.24
C GLU A 357 -10.32 23.58 -27.21
N LYS A 358 -11.59 23.76 -26.84
CA LYS A 358 -12.31 22.87 -25.92
C LYS A 358 -13.77 22.71 -26.34
N ASP A 359 -14.27 21.48 -26.24
CA ASP A 359 -15.70 21.16 -26.32
C ASP A 359 -16.09 20.23 -25.15
N ASP A 360 -17.31 19.68 -25.18
CA ASP A 360 -17.84 18.80 -24.12
C ASP A 360 -17.05 17.50 -23.95
N ILE A 361 -16.31 17.06 -24.97
CA ILE A 361 -15.47 15.85 -24.91
C ILE A 361 -14.11 16.18 -24.29
N GLY A 362 -13.58 17.38 -24.54
CA GLY A 362 -12.34 17.85 -23.94
C GLY A 362 -11.53 18.78 -24.84
N ARG A 363 -10.25 18.94 -24.50
CA ARG A 363 -9.35 19.79 -25.28
C ARG A 363 -9.05 19.15 -26.63
N PHE A 364 -8.94 19.99 -27.65
CA PHE A 364 -8.53 19.58 -28.98
C PHE A 364 -7.77 20.70 -29.68
N ARG A 365 -7.19 20.38 -30.81
CA ARG A 365 -6.67 21.34 -31.77
C ARG A 365 -7.15 21.01 -33.15
N TRP A 366 -7.25 22.00 -34.00
CA TRP A 366 -7.50 21.78 -35.41
C TRP A 366 -6.23 21.31 -36.09
N GLU A 367 -6.28 20.11 -36.67
CA GLU A 367 -5.16 19.56 -37.40
C GLU A 367 -5.58 19.28 -38.84
N ASN A 368 -4.69 19.60 -39.79
CA ASN A 368 -4.96 19.45 -41.21
C ASN A 368 -5.36 17.99 -41.49
N PHE A 369 -6.47 17.81 -42.22
CA PHE A 369 -7.03 16.50 -42.49
C PHE A 369 -6.24 15.72 -43.56
N VAL A 370 -5.40 16.40 -44.34
CA VAL A 370 -4.47 15.75 -45.28
C VAL A 370 -3.29 15.15 -44.51
N ARG A 371 -2.91 13.91 -44.85
CA ARG A 371 -1.69 13.29 -44.33
C ARG A 371 -0.55 13.41 -45.36
N ALA A 372 0.19 14.50 -45.30
CA ALA A 372 1.29 14.82 -46.23
C ALA A 372 2.57 13.99 -45.96
N ARG A 373 2.52 12.68 -46.23
CA ARG A 373 3.68 11.76 -46.19
C ARG A 373 3.68 10.87 -47.41
N THR A 374 4.84 10.51 -47.95
CA THR A 374 4.97 9.67 -49.15
C THR A 374 4.25 8.32 -49.05
N SER A 375 4.22 7.72 -47.84
CA SER A 375 3.45 6.49 -47.55
C SER A 375 1.93 6.66 -47.62
N TRP A 376 1.45 7.90 -47.62
CA TRP A 376 0.05 8.33 -47.74
C TRP A 376 -0.22 9.06 -49.07
N SER A 377 0.54 8.73 -50.11
CA SER A 377 0.25 9.18 -51.47
C SER A 377 -0.96 8.44 -52.06
N LYS A 378 -1.60 9.06 -53.06
CA LYS A 378 -2.69 8.46 -53.85
C LYS A 378 -2.38 7.04 -54.34
N LYS A 379 -1.13 6.80 -54.74
CA LYS A 379 -0.66 5.49 -55.21
C LYS A 379 -0.67 4.42 -54.11
N ASN A 380 -0.27 4.79 -52.89
CA ASN A 380 -0.11 3.85 -51.78
C ASN A 380 -1.41 3.61 -50.98
N LYS A 381 -2.30 4.60 -50.97
CA LYS A 381 -3.57 4.57 -50.22
C LYS A 381 -4.74 5.06 -51.10
N PRO A 382 -5.07 4.36 -52.21
CA PRO A 382 -6.08 4.83 -53.16
C PRO A 382 -7.47 5.01 -52.53
N ASN A 383 -7.83 4.18 -51.55
CA ASN A 383 -9.12 4.27 -50.86
C ASN A 383 -9.29 5.53 -49.99
N ASN A 384 -8.19 6.23 -49.69
CA ASN A 384 -8.18 7.48 -48.93
C ASN A 384 -8.13 8.71 -49.84
N TRP A 385 -8.16 8.52 -51.17
CA TRP A 385 -8.25 9.57 -52.16
C TRP A 385 -9.70 9.71 -52.64
N TYR A 386 -10.38 10.79 -52.25
CA TYR A 386 -11.73 11.12 -52.69
C TYR A 386 -11.97 12.63 -52.60
N SER A 387 -13.03 13.10 -53.23
CA SER A 387 -13.44 14.51 -53.16
C SER A 387 -14.30 14.76 -51.93
N ILE A 388 -14.03 15.87 -51.23
CA ILE A 388 -14.93 16.43 -50.22
C ILE A 388 -15.50 17.71 -50.80
N TYR A 389 -16.82 17.83 -50.84
CA TYR A 389 -17.52 19.01 -51.32
C TYR A 389 -17.89 19.91 -50.14
N VAL A 390 -17.54 21.19 -50.22
CA VAL A 390 -17.76 22.17 -49.15
C VAL A 390 -18.63 23.31 -49.68
N ASN A 391 -19.68 23.71 -48.96
CA ASN A 391 -20.54 24.81 -49.39
C ASN A 391 -19.83 26.18 -49.33
N GLU A 392 -20.41 27.22 -49.95
CA GLU A 392 -19.74 28.53 -50.10
C GLU A 392 -19.40 29.25 -48.78
N ASP A 393 -20.25 29.08 -47.77
CA ASP A 393 -20.09 29.66 -46.43
C ASP A 393 -19.22 28.79 -45.48
N LEU A 394 -18.76 27.62 -45.97
CA LEU A 394 -17.90 26.66 -45.27
C LEU A 394 -18.56 25.92 -44.09
N SER A 395 -19.88 26.02 -43.91
CA SER A 395 -20.60 25.36 -42.81
C SER A 395 -20.90 23.88 -43.03
N GLU A 396 -20.95 23.42 -44.28
CA GLU A 396 -21.30 22.04 -44.64
C GLU A 396 -20.20 21.38 -45.48
N LEU A 397 -19.81 20.18 -45.06
CA LEU A 397 -18.92 19.29 -45.79
C LEU A 397 -19.70 18.00 -46.13
N THR A 398 -19.56 17.48 -47.34
CA THR A 398 -20.24 16.25 -47.79
C THR A 398 -19.41 15.50 -48.83
N LEU A 399 -19.71 14.22 -49.03
CA LEU A 399 -19.16 13.43 -50.14
C LEU A 399 -20.04 13.50 -51.40
N GLU A 400 -21.27 14.02 -51.27
CA GLU A 400 -22.19 14.18 -52.39
C GLU A 400 -21.89 15.47 -53.15
N LYS A 401 -21.75 15.37 -54.48
CA LYS A 401 -21.59 16.53 -55.33
C LYS A 401 -22.91 17.31 -55.41
N LYS A 402 -22.91 18.54 -54.93
CA LYS A 402 -24.04 19.49 -54.96
C LYS A 402 -23.67 20.75 -55.74
N ASP A 403 -24.65 21.38 -56.38
CA ASP A 403 -24.45 22.65 -57.07
C ASP A 403 -24.09 23.76 -56.07
N GLY A 404 -23.10 24.59 -56.42
CA GLY A 404 -22.58 25.65 -55.55
C GLY A 404 -21.52 25.21 -54.53
N TYR A 405 -21.20 23.91 -54.45
CA TYR A 405 -20.17 23.41 -53.53
C TYR A 405 -18.80 23.40 -54.21
N ILE A 406 -17.76 23.74 -53.44
CA ILE A 406 -16.37 23.74 -53.84
C ILE A 406 -15.80 22.33 -53.63
N GLU A 407 -15.25 21.75 -54.69
CA GLU A 407 -14.56 20.45 -54.62
C GLU A 407 -13.17 20.61 -53.99
N VAL A 408 -12.91 19.87 -52.91
CA VAL A 408 -11.64 19.85 -52.21
C VAL A 408 -11.01 18.48 -52.33
N LEU A 409 -9.77 18.45 -52.82
CA LEU A 409 -8.92 17.26 -52.94
C LEU A 409 -7.74 17.35 -51.97
N PRO A 410 -7.17 16.21 -51.52
CA PRO A 410 -6.05 16.18 -50.57
C PRO A 410 -4.70 16.51 -51.25
N VAL A 411 -4.62 17.69 -51.88
CA VAL A 411 -3.46 18.19 -52.61
C VAL A 411 -2.81 19.31 -51.83
N THR A 412 -1.50 19.21 -51.60
CA THR A 412 -0.71 20.27 -50.97
C THR A 412 0.31 20.83 -51.95
N ASN A 413 1.03 21.88 -51.56
CA ASN A 413 2.13 22.42 -52.37
C ASN A 413 3.28 21.42 -52.59
N GLN A 414 3.32 20.31 -51.84
CA GLN A 414 4.33 19.26 -51.94
C GLN A 414 3.88 18.07 -52.82
N GLY A 415 2.61 18.03 -53.25
CA GLY A 415 2.09 16.99 -54.14
C GLY A 415 0.70 16.44 -53.75
N GLU A 416 0.34 15.34 -54.39
CA GLU A 416 -0.92 14.61 -54.18
C GLU A 416 -0.79 13.57 -53.05
N PHE A 417 -1.50 13.81 -51.95
CA PHE A 417 -1.51 12.94 -50.76
C PHE A 417 -2.89 12.31 -50.56
N THR A 418 -3.30 11.97 -49.35
CA THR A 418 -4.61 11.36 -49.08
C THR A 418 -5.21 11.93 -47.81
N TRP A 419 -6.52 11.81 -47.66
CA TRP A 419 -7.21 12.09 -46.41
C TRP A 419 -6.84 11.06 -45.34
N LYS A 420 -6.91 11.45 -44.06
CA LYS A 420 -6.59 10.52 -42.97
C LYS A 420 -7.55 9.33 -42.88
N ASN A 421 -8.80 9.52 -43.31
CA ASN A 421 -9.87 8.53 -43.19
C ASN A 421 -10.40 8.14 -44.57
N ILE A 422 -10.94 6.93 -44.68
CA ILE A 422 -11.72 6.48 -45.85
C ILE A 422 -13.10 7.16 -45.89
N PRO A 423 -13.82 7.16 -47.03
CA PRO A 423 -15.13 7.80 -47.17
C PRO A 423 -16.14 7.46 -46.06
N SER A 424 -16.35 6.18 -45.75
CA SER A 424 -17.32 5.76 -44.73
C SER A 424 -17.01 6.31 -43.34
N SER A 425 -15.73 6.30 -42.94
CA SER A 425 -15.29 6.89 -41.67
C SER A 425 -15.34 8.41 -41.67
N PHE A 426 -15.28 9.07 -42.83
CA PHE A 426 -15.54 10.50 -42.92
C PHE A 426 -17.02 10.78 -42.68
N GLU A 427 -17.92 10.08 -43.35
CA GLU A 427 -19.38 10.25 -43.17
C GLU A 427 -19.81 9.98 -41.72
N GLU A 428 -19.30 8.91 -41.11
CA GLU A 428 -19.57 8.57 -39.72
C GLU A 428 -19.12 9.67 -38.73
N LEU A 429 -17.94 10.25 -38.98
CA LEU A 429 -17.38 11.29 -38.11
C LEU A 429 -17.88 12.70 -38.45
N ASN A 430 -18.43 12.93 -39.65
CA ASN A 430 -18.88 14.24 -40.13
C ASN A 430 -20.23 14.65 -39.51
N VAL A 431 -20.26 14.58 -38.19
CA VAL A 431 -21.34 14.95 -37.29
C VAL A 431 -20.77 15.87 -36.22
N ASN A 432 -21.62 16.68 -35.59
CA ASN A 432 -21.28 17.48 -34.41
C ASN A 432 -20.01 18.36 -34.57
N GLY A 433 -19.75 18.85 -35.78
CA GLY A 433 -18.63 19.73 -36.09
C GLY A 433 -17.24 19.11 -35.90
N TYR A 434 -17.09 17.79 -36.09
CA TYR A 434 -15.78 17.14 -36.02
C TYR A 434 -14.80 17.62 -37.11
N PHE A 435 -15.32 17.95 -38.29
CA PHE A 435 -14.59 18.58 -39.38
C PHE A 435 -14.98 20.05 -39.50
N LYS A 436 -14.04 20.87 -39.97
CA LYS A 436 -14.32 22.23 -40.42
C LYS A 436 -13.55 22.53 -41.70
N ALA A 437 -14.04 23.49 -42.48
CA ALA A 437 -13.33 24.02 -43.62
C ALA A 437 -12.97 25.49 -43.38
N GLU A 438 -11.77 25.90 -43.78
CA GLU A 438 -11.31 27.28 -43.71
C GLU A 438 -10.65 27.70 -45.03
N LYS A 439 -10.72 28.99 -45.38
CA LYS A 439 -10.04 29.53 -46.56
C LYS A 439 -8.66 30.04 -46.16
N GLU A 440 -7.62 29.44 -46.72
CA GLU A 440 -6.23 29.86 -46.55
C GLU A 440 -5.62 30.20 -47.90
N ASN A 441 -5.11 31.43 -48.04
CA ASN A 441 -4.52 31.92 -49.30
C ASN A 441 -5.42 31.67 -50.54
N GLY A 442 -6.74 31.81 -50.37
CA GLY A 442 -7.74 31.59 -51.43
C GLY A 442 -8.11 30.13 -51.71
N LYS A 443 -7.56 29.15 -50.97
CA LYS A 443 -7.91 27.72 -51.10
C LYS A 443 -8.68 27.24 -49.88
N VAL A 444 -9.66 26.36 -50.09
CA VAL A 444 -10.38 25.70 -49.00
C VAL A 444 -9.52 24.57 -48.44
N VAL A 445 -9.29 24.58 -47.12
CA VAL A 445 -8.52 23.57 -46.38
C VAL A 445 -9.44 22.91 -45.36
N VAL A 446 -9.41 21.58 -45.29
CA VAL A 446 -10.23 20.80 -44.36
C VAL A 446 -9.40 20.40 -43.14
N TYR A 447 -9.98 20.63 -41.97
CA TYR A 447 -9.44 20.34 -40.66
C TYR A 447 -10.32 19.33 -39.94
N HIS A 448 -9.73 18.59 -39.00
CA HIS A 448 -10.45 17.72 -38.07
C HIS A 448 -10.01 18.01 -36.63
N LYS A 449 -10.87 17.68 -35.67
CA LYS A 449 -10.54 17.76 -34.25
C LYS A 449 -9.51 16.68 -33.88
N TYR A 450 -8.31 17.10 -33.51
CA TYR A 450 -7.28 16.24 -32.94
C TYR A 450 -7.29 16.37 -31.42
N ARG A 451 -7.67 15.28 -30.73
CA ARG A 451 -7.84 15.24 -29.26
C ARG A 451 -6.51 15.22 -28.52
N GLU A 452 -6.53 15.73 -27.29
CA GLU A 452 -5.38 15.73 -26.39
C GLU A 452 -4.77 14.34 -26.26
N GLN A 453 -3.53 14.18 -26.76
CA GLN A 453 -2.76 12.94 -26.62
C GLN A 453 -1.29 13.20 -26.92
N GLN A 454 -0.44 12.32 -26.41
CA GLN A 454 0.99 12.37 -26.63
C GLN A 454 1.58 10.97 -26.85
N VAL A 455 2.58 10.88 -27.73
CA VAL A 455 3.46 9.70 -27.78
C VAL A 455 4.46 9.80 -26.64
N PHE A 456 4.38 8.89 -25.69
CA PHE A 456 5.26 8.86 -24.52
C PHE A 456 6.65 8.33 -24.91
N LYS A 457 7.69 9.09 -24.61
CA LYS A 457 9.08 8.66 -24.76
C LYS A 457 9.52 7.97 -23.47
N ASN A 458 10.36 6.95 -23.59
CA ASN A 458 10.92 6.20 -22.48
C ASN A 458 12.19 6.84 -21.88
N PHE A 459 12.50 8.10 -22.20
CA PHE A 459 13.56 8.87 -21.56
C PHE A 459 13.00 10.20 -21.06
N TRP A 460 13.07 10.41 -19.75
CA TRP A 460 12.44 11.55 -19.07
C TRP A 460 13.53 12.52 -18.61
N SER A 461 13.74 13.59 -19.37
CA SER A 461 14.84 14.55 -19.18
C SER A 461 14.39 16.00 -19.00
N GLN A 462 13.08 16.24 -19.03
CA GLN A 462 12.48 17.55 -18.84
C GLN A 462 12.79 18.08 -17.42
N LYS A 463 12.92 19.41 -17.30
CA LYS A 463 13.25 20.08 -16.03
C LYS A 463 12.28 19.75 -14.89
N LYS A 464 11.02 19.44 -15.20
CA LYS A 464 10.01 19.03 -14.22
C LYS A 464 10.38 17.77 -13.43
N TYR A 465 11.21 16.88 -13.99
CA TYR A 465 11.64 15.65 -13.31
C TYR A 465 12.82 15.82 -12.35
N GLN A 466 13.36 17.03 -12.24
CA GLN A 466 14.48 17.30 -11.34
C GLN A 466 14.03 17.35 -9.88
N SER A 467 14.54 16.43 -9.05
CA SER A 467 14.13 16.26 -7.64
C SER A 467 14.55 17.45 -6.76
N GLU A 468 15.63 18.17 -7.09
CA GLU A 468 16.03 19.37 -6.34
C GLU A 468 14.91 20.43 -6.32
N PHE A 469 14.33 20.72 -7.49
CA PHE A 469 13.30 21.74 -7.64
C PHE A 469 11.91 21.23 -7.28
N ASN A 470 11.53 20.06 -7.82
CA ASN A 470 10.15 19.56 -7.76
C ASN A 470 9.95 18.46 -6.71
N GLY A 471 10.99 18.19 -5.91
CA GLY A 471 10.94 17.37 -4.71
C GLY A 471 11.35 18.20 -3.50
N THR A 472 12.64 18.49 -3.34
CA THR A 472 13.22 19.12 -2.14
C THR A 472 12.73 20.55 -1.93
N ASN A 473 12.85 21.42 -2.93
CA ASN A 473 12.42 22.81 -2.81
C ASN A 473 10.90 22.93 -2.70
N LEU A 474 10.16 22.07 -3.41
CA LEU A 474 8.70 21.98 -3.27
C LEU A 474 8.29 21.58 -1.85
N LEU A 475 8.90 20.54 -1.29
CA LEU A 475 8.61 20.11 0.07
C LEU A 475 8.95 21.19 1.10
N LYS A 476 10.10 21.86 0.92
CA LYS A 476 10.49 23.02 1.74
C LYS A 476 9.50 24.17 1.64
N ALA A 477 8.97 24.47 0.45
CA ALA A 477 7.97 25.51 0.28
C ALA A 477 6.67 25.19 1.03
N ILE A 478 6.26 23.92 1.04
CA ILE A 478 5.06 23.42 1.74
C ILE A 478 5.24 23.41 3.25
N LEU A 479 6.34 22.84 3.76
CA LEU A 479 6.55 22.64 5.20
C LEU A 479 7.24 23.84 5.89
N GLY A 480 7.93 24.69 5.14
CA GLY A 480 8.75 25.80 5.65
C GLY A 480 10.20 25.39 5.95
N GLU A 481 10.44 24.10 6.13
CA GLU A 481 11.75 23.49 6.34
C GLU A 481 11.88 22.20 5.53
N ASN A 482 13.08 21.60 5.51
CA ASN A 482 13.30 20.34 4.81
C ASN A 482 13.59 19.19 5.80
N PRO A 483 12.55 18.57 6.38
CA PRO A 483 12.70 17.51 7.37
C PRO A 483 12.97 16.13 6.74
N PHE A 484 12.90 16.02 5.40
CA PHE A 484 13.00 14.75 4.69
C PHE A 484 14.09 14.79 3.62
N SER A 485 14.86 13.71 3.53
CA SER A 485 15.94 13.58 2.56
C SER A 485 15.44 12.93 1.28
N PHE A 486 15.82 13.50 0.13
CA PHE A 486 15.59 12.93 -1.20
C PHE A 486 14.11 12.67 -1.59
N PRO A 487 13.18 13.63 -1.38
CA PRO A 487 11.83 13.47 -1.92
C PRO A 487 11.87 13.39 -3.46
N LYS A 488 11.07 12.49 -4.03
CA LYS A 488 10.90 12.37 -5.49
C LYS A 488 10.30 13.64 -6.08
N SER A 489 10.65 13.92 -7.35
CA SER A 489 9.92 14.93 -8.12
C SER A 489 8.44 14.54 -8.19
N ILE A 490 7.56 15.47 -7.83
CA ILE A 490 6.12 15.27 -7.94
C ILE A 490 5.68 14.90 -9.36
N TYR A 491 6.32 15.47 -10.39
CA TYR A 491 5.95 15.24 -11.78
C TYR A 491 6.29 13.84 -12.26
N ALA A 492 7.34 13.21 -11.70
CA ALA A 492 7.63 11.82 -12.03
C ALA A 492 6.49 10.89 -11.59
N VAL A 493 5.88 11.16 -10.43
CA VAL A 493 4.76 10.39 -9.90
C VAL A 493 3.45 10.76 -10.60
N LEU A 494 3.19 12.07 -10.74
CA LEU A 494 1.98 12.62 -11.37
C LEU A 494 1.82 12.14 -12.81
N ASP A 495 2.87 12.24 -13.63
CA ASP A 495 2.79 11.81 -15.03
C ASP A 495 2.60 10.29 -15.13
N SER A 496 3.26 9.51 -14.26
CA SER A 496 3.06 8.06 -14.20
C SER A 496 1.60 7.68 -13.92
N ILE A 497 0.98 8.33 -12.92
CA ILE A 497 -0.43 8.12 -12.56
C ILE A 497 -1.35 8.61 -13.69
N LYS A 498 -1.10 9.78 -14.27
CA LYS A 498 -1.91 10.37 -15.35
C LYS A 498 -1.95 9.48 -16.59
N ILE A 499 -0.83 8.83 -16.92
CA ILE A 499 -0.71 7.93 -18.08
C ILE A 499 -1.58 6.68 -17.91
N VAL A 500 -1.79 6.16 -16.70
CA VAL A 500 -2.37 4.82 -16.51
C VAL A 500 -3.72 4.78 -15.78
N SER A 501 -4.10 5.84 -15.06
CA SER A 501 -5.31 5.85 -14.21
C SER A 501 -6.43 6.72 -14.77
N GLY A 502 -7.64 6.20 -14.73
CA GLY A 502 -8.88 6.95 -14.90
C GLY A 502 -9.22 7.77 -13.67
N LYS A 503 -10.36 8.47 -13.71
CA LYS A 503 -10.74 9.46 -12.70
C LYS A 503 -11.20 8.89 -11.36
N ASN A 504 -11.56 7.60 -11.27
CA ASN A 504 -12.10 7.00 -10.04
C ASN A 504 -11.25 5.81 -9.55
N ASP A 505 -10.04 5.67 -10.10
CA ASP A 505 -9.17 4.54 -9.82
C ASP A 505 -8.44 4.68 -8.47
N ILE A 506 -8.00 3.55 -7.92
CA ILE A 506 -7.21 3.47 -6.68
C ILE A 506 -5.73 3.41 -7.01
N ILE A 507 -4.96 4.29 -6.36
CA ILE A 507 -3.50 4.38 -6.45
C ILE A 507 -2.87 3.90 -5.14
N LEU A 508 -1.91 2.98 -5.22
CA LEU A 508 -1.22 2.41 -4.05
C LEU A 508 0.26 2.80 -4.05
N ASP A 509 0.74 3.23 -2.90
CA ASP A 509 2.15 3.45 -2.62
C ASP A 509 2.49 2.93 -1.22
N TYR A 510 3.13 1.76 -1.16
CA TYR A 510 3.55 1.14 0.09
C TYR A 510 5.01 1.43 0.46
N PHE A 511 5.62 2.44 -0.17
CA PHE A 511 6.88 3.07 0.20
C PHE A 511 6.70 4.60 0.14
N ALA A 512 5.70 5.10 0.87
CA ALA A 512 5.15 6.42 0.63
C ALA A 512 6.12 7.58 0.92
N GLY A 513 7.11 7.39 1.81
CA GLY A 513 8.14 8.37 2.10
C GLY A 513 7.53 9.70 2.55
N SER A 514 7.84 10.76 1.80
CA SER A 514 7.31 12.11 2.05
C SER A 514 5.86 12.34 1.59
N GLY A 515 5.13 11.33 1.13
CA GLY A 515 3.73 11.47 0.68
C GLY A 515 3.56 12.09 -0.71
N THR A 516 4.55 11.94 -1.60
CA THR A 516 4.50 12.52 -2.96
C THR A 516 3.36 11.95 -3.80
N THR A 517 3.02 10.67 -3.63
CA THR A 517 1.92 10.02 -4.35
C THR A 517 0.56 10.62 -4.03
N ALA A 518 0.23 10.84 -2.75
CA ALA A 518 -1.01 11.51 -2.36
C ALA A 518 -1.07 12.95 -2.92
N HIS A 519 0.04 13.70 -2.86
CA HIS A 519 0.11 15.03 -3.47
C HIS A 519 -0.19 14.97 -4.99
N ALA A 520 0.41 14.03 -5.71
CA ALA A 520 0.15 13.87 -7.14
C ALA A 520 -1.33 13.53 -7.44
N VAL A 521 -1.94 12.64 -6.66
CA VAL A 521 -3.36 12.27 -6.82
C VAL A 521 -4.29 13.45 -6.54
N ILE A 522 -4.05 14.21 -5.46
CA ILE A 522 -4.84 15.40 -5.14
C ILE A 522 -4.72 16.44 -6.25
N ASN A 523 -3.53 16.63 -6.82
CA ASN A 523 -3.33 17.55 -7.94
C ASN A 523 -4.08 17.11 -9.20
N LEU A 524 -4.05 15.82 -9.54
CA LEU A 524 -4.80 15.30 -10.69
C LEU A 524 -6.31 15.47 -10.50
N ASN A 525 -6.84 15.12 -9.33
CA ASN A 525 -8.25 15.33 -9.02
C ASN A 525 -8.65 16.81 -9.08
N ARG A 526 -7.78 17.72 -8.62
CA ARG A 526 -7.98 19.17 -8.76
C ARG A 526 -7.99 19.64 -10.22
N GLU A 527 -7.13 19.06 -11.06
CA GLU A 527 -7.00 19.45 -12.47
C GLU A 527 -8.14 18.95 -13.35
N ASP A 528 -8.60 17.71 -13.13
CA ASP A 528 -9.58 17.05 -14.00
C ASP A 528 -10.93 16.78 -13.35
N ASN A 529 -11.16 17.29 -12.12
CA ASN A 529 -12.34 17.04 -11.30
C ASN A 529 -12.63 15.54 -11.14
N GLY A 530 -11.56 14.75 -10.97
CA GLY A 530 -11.63 13.32 -10.69
C GLY A 530 -11.83 13.02 -9.20
N ASN A 531 -12.09 11.75 -8.91
CA ASN A 531 -12.22 11.20 -7.56
C ASN A 531 -11.29 9.98 -7.37
N ARG A 532 -10.04 10.07 -7.84
CA ARG A 532 -9.04 9.02 -7.65
C ARG A 532 -8.77 8.87 -6.17
N LYS A 533 -8.73 7.63 -5.69
CA LYS A 533 -8.42 7.33 -4.28
C LYS A 533 -6.95 6.94 -4.13
N TYR A 534 -6.38 7.15 -2.95
CA TYR A 534 -4.99 6.79 -2.67
C TYR A 534 -4.82 6.02 -1.38
N ILE A 535 -3.90 5.05 -1.39
CA ILE A 535 -3.49 4.27 -0.22
C ILE A 535 -1.99 4.42 -0.07
N LEU A 536 -1.55 5.02 1.04
CA LEU A 536 -0.14 5.23 1.35
C LEU A 536 0.24 4.45 2.60
N VAL A 537 1.37 3.73 2.55
CA VAL A 537 1.94 3.07 3.72
C VAL A 537 3.33 3.57 3.99
N GLU A 538 3.58 3.92 5.25
CA GLU A 538 4.89 4.34 5.73
C GLU A 538 5.09 3.93 7.18
N GLN A 539 6.28 3.44 7.52
CA GLN A 539 6.65 3.00 8.86
C GLN A 539 7.46 4.05 9.65
N GLY A 540 8.20 4.91 8.95
CA GLY A 540 9.13 5.85 9.56
C GLY A 540 8.46 6.90 10.43
N GLU A 541 9.21 7.45 11.38
CA GLU A 541 8.74 8.53 12.28
C GLU A 541 8.34 9.81 11.52
N TYR A 542 8.84 9.98 10.30
CA TYR A 542 8.44 11.07 9.41
C TYR A 542 6.99 10.93 8.89
N PHE A 543 6.28 9.87 9.23
CA PHE A 543 4.84 9.75 8.99
C PHE A 543 4.09 10.96 9.57
N ASP A 544 4.26 11.23 10.87
CA ASP A 544 3.54 12.29 11.58
C ASP A 544 4.14 13.69 11.38
N THR A 545 5.44 13.77 11.05
CA THR A 545 6.14 15.07 10.91
C THR A 545 6.25 15.56 9.47
N VAL A 546 6.11 14.67 8.48
CA VAL A 546 6.27 15.01 7.06
C VAL A 546 5.08 14.56 6.22
N LEU A 547 4.78 13.26 6.18
CA LEU A 547 3.78 12.70 5.28
C LEU A 547 2.38 13.26 5.59
N LYS A 548 1.91 13.09 6.83
CA LYS A 548 0.59 13.56 7.28
C LYS A 548 0.45 15.09 7.13
N PRO A 549 1.41 15.93 7.62
CA PRO A 549 1.35 17.37 7.42
C PRO A 549 1.36 17.81 5.95
N ARG A 550 2.18 17.17 5.10
CA ARG A 550 2.20 17.47 3.66
C ARG A 550 0.84 17.20 3.03
N VAL A 551 0.22 16.06 3.33
CA VAL A 551 -1.13 15.73 2.82
C VAL A 551 -2.13 16.79 3.27
N GLN A 552 -2.20 17.09 4.58
CA GLN A 552 -3.10 18.13 5.10
C GLN A 552 -2.93 19.49 4.38
N LYS A 553 -1.69 19.93 4.17
CA LYS A 553 -1.39 21.20 3.49
C LYS A 553 -1.79 21.20 2.02
N VAL A 554 -1.55 20.12 1.29
CA VAL A 554 -1.92 20.00 -0.13
C VAL A 554 -3.43 19.91 -0.34
N ILE A 555 -4.16 19.34 0.64
CA ILE A 555 -5.63 19.36 0.66
C ILE A 555 -6.12 20.81 0.79
N PHE A 556 -5.56 21.57 1.72
CA PHE A 556 -5.99 22.94 2.02
C PHE A 556 -5.68 23.94 0.90
N ALA A 557 -4.47 23.90 0.33
CA ALA A 557 -4.02 24.89 -0.64
C ALA A 557 -3.16 24.27 -1.74
N LYS A 558 -3.33 24.78 -2.96
CA LYS A 558 -2.56 24.37 -4.14
C LYS A 558 -1.10 24.82 -4.07
N GLU A 559 -0.88 26.07 -3.67
CA GLU A 559 0.44 26.72 -3.72
C GLU A 559 0.90 27.12 -2.32
N TRP A 560 2.20 26.95 -2.06
CA TRP A 560 2.82 27.21 -0.77
C TRP A 560 4.16 27.92 -0.92
N LYS A 561 4.49 28.78 0.05
CA LYS A 561 5.80 29.43 0.14
C LYS A 561 6.20 29.59 1.60
N ASP A 562 7.41 29.14 1.93
CA ASP A 562 7.98 29.22 3.28
C ASP A 562 7.01 28.74 4.37
N GLY A 563 6.30 27.64 4.11
CA GLY A 563 5.36 27.03 5.04
C GLY A 563 3.98 27.69 5.09
N LYS A 564 3.73 28.73 4.27
CA LYS A 564 2.47 29.50 4.25
C LYS A 564 1.69 29.29 2.95
N PRO A 565 0.35 29.15 3.03
CA PRO A 565 -0.49 28.95 1.85
C PRO A 565 -0.54 30.22 1.00
N GLN A 566 -0.60 30.08 -0.31
CA GLN A 566 -0.71 31.20 -1.25
C GLN A 566 -2.12 31.27 -1.85
N VAL A 567 -2.61 32.48 -2.04
CA VAL A 567 -3.92 32.75 -2.65
C VAL A 567 -3.73 32.99 -4.15
N ASP A 568 -4.53 32.32 -4.97
CA ASP A 568 -4.60 32.52 -6.42
C ASP A 568 -6.06 32.86 -6.79
N ASN A 569 -6.27 33.99 -7.48
CA ASN A 569 -7.60 34.50 -7.86
C ASN A 569 -8.63 34.53 -6.70
N GLY A 570 -8.18 34.87 -5.50
CA GLY A 570 -9.04 35.01 -4.32
C GLY A 570 -9.37 33.71 -3.59
N ALA A 571 -8.80 32.56 -4.00
CA ALA A 571 -8.97 31.28 -3.32
C ALA A 571 -7.63 30.56 -3.09
N PHE A 572 -7.59 29.64 -2.12
CA PHE A 572 -6.40 28.79 -1.87
C PHE A 572 -6.30 27.60 -2.83
N GLY A 573 -7.38 27.29 -3.55
CA GLY A 573 -7.44 26.12 -4.46
C GLY A 573 -7.40 24.78 -3.72
N GLY A 574 -7.94 24.70 -2.50
CA GLY A 574 -8.09 23.45 -1.78
C GLY A 574 -9.06 22.46 -2.46
N VAL A 575 -9.09 21.23 -1.97
CA VAL A 575 -9.95 20.15 -2.49
C VAL A 575 -10.69 19.50 -1.33
N SER A 576 -12.00 19.28 -1.51
CA SER A 576 -12.85 18.51 -0.59
C SER A 576 -12.29 17.11 -0.41
N GLN A 577 -12.01 16.71 0.83
CA GLN A 577 -11.39 15.43 1.16
C GLN A 577 -11.84 14.88 2.52
N ILE A 578 -11.98 13.55 2.58
CA ILE A 578 -11.95 12.73 3.79
C ILE A 578 -10.77 11.76 3.67
N VAL A 579 -9.85 11.80 4.63
CA VAL A 579 -8.69 10.90 4.69
C VAL A 579 -8.70 10.12 5.99
N LYS A 580 -8.76 8.79 5.88
CA LYS A 580 -8.62 7.86 7.01
C LYS A 580 -7.14 7.66 7.31
N VAL A 581 -6.77 7.69 8.58
CA VAL A 581 -5.43 7.42 9.07
C VAL A 581 -5.47 6.25 10.03
N LEU A 582 -4.67 5.22 9.74
CA LEU A 582 -4.53 4.03 10.56
C LEU A 582 -3.14 3.95 11.16
N LYS A 583 -3.07 3.51 12.41
CA LYS A 583 -1.84 3.02 13.04
C LYS A 583 -2.02 1.54 13.34
N LEU A 584 -1.13 0.68 12.86
CA LEU A 584 -1.18 -0.75 13.14
C LEU A 584 -0.21 -1.10 14.26
N GLU A 585 -0.51 -2.17 15.01
CA GLU A 585 0.49 -2.77 15.89
C GLU A 585 1.72 -3.23 15.08
N SER A 586 2.91 -3.05 15.64
CA SER A 586 4.13 -3.58 15.07
C SER A 586 4.30 -5.06 15.40
N TYR A 587 5.25 -5.72 14.74
CA TYR A 587 5.64 -7.09 15.12
C TYR A 587 6.17 -7.14 16.56
N GLU A 588 6.95 -6.14 16.97
CA GLU A 588 7.48 -6.05 18.33
C GLU A 588 6.35 -5.84 19.34
N ASP A 589 5.32 -5.05 19.02
CA ASP A 589 4.14 -4.92 19.89
C ASP A 589 3.45 -6.27 20.07
N THR A 590 3.23 -7.02 18.99
CA THR A 590 2.65 -8.36 19.07
C THR A 590 3.49 -9.27 19.99
N LEU A 591 4.82 -9.22 19.88
CA LEU A 591 5.73 -10.03 20.69
C LEU A 591 5.69 -9.64 22.18
N ASN A 592 5.68 -8.33 22.48
CA ASN A 592 5.72 -7.80 23.84
C ASN A 592 4.41 -8.02 24.62
N ASN A 593 3.29 -8.24 23.91
CA ASN A 593 1.99 -8.51 24.53
C ASN A 593 1.66 -10.01 24.65
N LEU A 594 2.61 -10.91 24.41
CA LEU A 594 2.40 -12.35 24.60
C LEU A 594 2.38 -12.70 26.10
N GLU A 595 1.21 -13.09 26.61
CA GLU A 595 1.09 -13.65 27.95
C GLU A 595 1.48 -15.14 27.98
N LEU A 596 2.68 -15.44 28.49
CA LEU A 596 3.11 -16.82 28.71
C LEU A 596 2.67 -17.29 30.09
N ARG A 597 1.84 -18.33 30.15
CA ARG A 597 1.54 -19.03 31.40
C ARG A 597 2.83 -19.68 31.91
N LYS A 598 3.25 -19.33 33.13
CA LYS A 598 4.46 -19.88 33.77
C LYS A 598 4.15 -21.23 34.42
N PRO A 599 4.86 -22.33 34.11
CA PRO A 599 5.06 -23.40 35.07
C PRO A 599 6.24 -23.00 35.95
N ALA A 600 5.96 -22.24 37.01
CA ALA A 600 6.97 -21.58 37.84
C ALA A 600 7.81 -22.53 38.73
N GLN A 601 7.70 -23.86 38.58
CA GLN A 601 8.28 -24.80 39.55
C GLN A 601 9.40 -25.71 39.02
N ASP A 602 9.42 -26.07 37.73
CA ASP A 602 10.43 -27.02 37.20
C ASP A 602 11.74 -26.35 36.70
N LEU A 603 11.71 -25.07 36.32
CA LEU A 603 12.87 -24.35 35.75
C LEU A 603 13.80 -23.72 36.80
N ALA A 604 13.33 -23.60 38.05
CA ALA A 604 14.13 -23.09 39.17
C ALA A 604 15.26 -24.07 39.56
N ASP A 605 15.09 -25.37 39.30
CA ASP A 605 16.03 -26.42 39.69
C ASP A 605 17.31 -26.47 38.80
N ILE A 606 17.36 -25.71 37.71
CA ILE A 606 18.48 -25.72 36.73
C ILE A 606 19.51 -24.60 36.99
N GLY A 607 19.29 -23.71 37.96
CA GLY A 607 20.31 -22.74 38.42
C GLY A 607 20.67 -21.61 37.44
N LEU A 608 19.81 -21.32 36.44
CA LEU A 608 19.96 -20.19 35.52
C LEU A 608 19.50 -18.88 36.19
N SER A 609 20.13 -17.74 35.85
CA SER A 609 19.72 -16.42 36.38
C SER A 609 18.31 -16.00 35.92
N GLU A 610 17.54 -15.28 36.74
CA GLU A 610 16.16 -14.83 36.44
C GLU A 610 15.98 -14.18 35.07
N THR A 611 16.95 -13.38 34.61
CA THR A 611 16.88 -12.71 33.30
C THR A 611 16.95 -13.71 32.15
N VAL A 612 17.82 -14.72 32.28
CA VAL A 612 17.94 -15.81 31.30
C VAL A 612 16.74 -16.75 31.41
N GLN A 613 16.21 -17.00 32.61
CA GLN A 613 14.99 -17.80 32.76
C GLN A 613 13.79 -17.13 32.09
N ASN A 614 13.62 -15.81 32.22
CA ASN A 614 12.54 -15.08 31.55
C ASN A 614 12.71 -15.04 30.02
N ASP A 615 13.93 -14.80 29.51
CA ASP A 615 14.21 -14.87 28.07
C ASP A 615 14.07 -16.31 27.52
N TYR A 616 14.48 -17.33 28.27
CA TYR A 616 14.44 -18.74 27.87
C TYR A 616 13.02 -19.34 27.97
N LEU A 617 12.20 -18.87 28.91
CA LEU A 617 10.76 -19.19 28.98
C LEU A 617 10.00 -18.68 27.76
N LEU A 618 10.39 -17.52 27.20
CA LEU A 618 9.85 -17.02 25.93
C LEU A 618 10.04 -17.99 24.76
N HIS A 619 10.99 -18.93 24.88
CA HIS A 619 11.40 -19.85 23.84
C HIS A 619 10.96 -21.32 24.11
N TYR A 620 10.48 -21.67 25.31
CA TYR A 620 10.33 -23.09 25.69
C TYR A 620 8.90 -23.67 25.59
N MET A 621 7.84 -22.86 25.49
CA MET A 621 6.45 -23.35 25.64
C MET A 621 5.51 -22.99 24.49
N LEU A 622 5.88 -23.34 23.26
CA LEU A 622 5.16 -22.85 22.07
C LEU A 622 4.13 -23.80 21.45
N ASP A 623 3.98 -25.03 21.92
CA ASP A 623 3.06 -25.99 21.27
C ASP A 623 1.73 -26.24 21.98
N VAL A 624 1.59 -25.98 23.29
CA VAL A 624 0.41 -26.47 24.04
C VAL A 624 -0.51 -25.37 24.62
N GLU A 625 -0.02 -24.15 24.84
CA GLU A 625 -0.82 -23.11 25.54
C GLU A 625 -1.06 -21.83 24.72
N SER A 626 -0.32 -21.61 23.62
CA SER A 626 -0.35 -20.35 22.86
C SER A 626 -1.55 -20.21 21.91
N ARG A 627 -2.30 -21.30 21.65
CA ARG A 627 -3.55 -21.21 20.85
C ARG A 627 -4.66 -20.46 21.60
N GLU A 628 -4.72 -20.58 22.93
CA GLU A 628 -5.72 -19.88 23.75
C GLU A 628 -5.24 -18.51 24.26
N SER A 629 -3.92 -18.26 24.28
CA SER A 629 -3.32 -17.03 24.84
C SER A 629 -3.27 -15.84 23.87
N LEU A 630 -3.14 -16.06 22.55
CA LEU A 630 -2.94 -14.96 21.59
C LEU A 630 -4.14 -14.02 21.43
N LEU A 631 -5.35 -14.49 21.71
CA LEU A 631 -6.61 -13.75 21.68
C LEU A 631 -7.62 -14.53 22.51
N ASN A 632 -7.78 -14.17 23.79
CA ASN A 632 -8.80 -14.77 24.64
C ASN A 632 -10.19 -14.26 24.22
N THR A 633 -11.14 -15.16 23.93
CA THR A 633 -12.51 -14.81 23.54
C THR A 633 -13.24 -14.00 24.62
N GLN A 634 -12.79 -14.07 25.88
CA GLN A 634 -13.30 -13.23 26.95
C GLN A 634 -13.09 -11.73 26.71
N HIS A 635 -12.11 -11.32 25.88
CA HIS A 635 -11.92 -9.89 25.56
C HIS A 635 -13.09 -9.31 24.74
N PHE A 636 -13.89 -10.15 24.07
CA PHE A 636 -15.04 -9.70 23.29
C PHE A 636 -16.25 -9.34 24.15
N THR A 637 -16.24 -9.62 25.46
CA THR A 637 -17.30 -9.15 26.39
C THR A 637 -17.12 -7.67 26.74
N LYS A 638 -15.87 -7.18 26.82
CA LYS A 638 -15.47 -5.77 27.01
C LYS A 638 -14.58 -5.26 25.89
N LEU A 639 -15.05 -5.41 24.66
CA LEU A 639 -14.21 -5.16 23.48
C LEU A 639 -13.74 -3.71 23.34
N PHE A 640 -14.51 -2.72 23.84
CA PHE A 640 -14.15 -1.31 23.76
C PHE A 640 -13.05 -0.90 24.74
N ASP A 641 -12.75 -1.76 25.72
CA ASP A 641 -11.71 -1.54 26.74
C ASP A 641 -10.47 -2.42 26.50
N TYR A 642 -10.41 -3.14 25.37
CA TYR A 642 -9.28 -4.00 25.06
C TYR A 642 -8.02 -3.18 24.82
N GLN A 643 -6.96 -3.45 25.59
CA GLN A 643 -5.74 -2.66 25.60
C GLN A 643 -4.50 -3.53 25.32
N LEU A 644 -3.53 -2.95 24.61
CA LEU A 644 -2.20 -3.51 24.40
C LEU A 644 -1.13 -2.46 24.71
N ASN A 645 0.06 -2.92 25.09
CA ASN A 645 1.24 -2.08 25.22
C ASN A 645 1.84 -1.85 23.83
N ILE A 646 1.77 -0.62 23.34
CA ILE A 646 2.28 -0.23 22.03
C ILE A 646 3.57 0.57 22.19
N ALA A 647 4.61 0.21 21.44
CA ALA A 647 5.89 0.89 21.48
C ALA A 647 5.73 2.37 21.08
N THR A 648 6.39 3.22 21.85
CA THR A 648 6.54 4.64 21.54
C THR A 648 7.83 4.86 20.74
N THR A 649 7.99 6.06 20.18
CA THR A 649 9.21 6.49 19.47
C THR A 649 10.47 6.51 20.35
N SER A 650 10.31 6.45 21.68
CA SER A 650 11.44 6.34 22.59
C SER A 650 11.83 4.87 22.78
N ALA A 651 13.08 4.53 22.46
CA ALA A 651 13.59 3.16 22.49
C ALA A 651 13.26 2.43 23.81
N GLY A 652 12.46 1.36 23.72
CA GLY A 652 12.06 0.51 24.86
C GLY A 652 10.93 1.05 25.74
N ALA A 653 10.34 2.21 25.41
CA ALA A 653 9.18 2.74 26.13
C ALA A 653 7.88 2.34 25.41
N TYR A 654 6.90 1.88 26.18
CA TYR A 654 5.57 1.49 25.71
C TYR A 654 4.50 2.37 26.34
N GLU A 655 3.42 2.59 25.60
CA GLU A 655 2.20 3.22 26.07
C GLU A 655 1.04 2.24 25.95
N THR A 656 0.23 2.12 27.00
CA THR A 656 -0.99 1.31 26.95
C THR A 656 -2.01 2.01 26.07
N LYS A 657 -2.44 1.33 24.99
CA LYS A 657 -3.45 1.84 24.05
C LYS A 657 -4.65 0.92 23.94
N THR A 658 -5.82 1.54 23.90
CA THR A 658 -7.05 0.87 23.47
C THR A 658 -6.94 0.48 22.00
N ILE A 659 -7.22 -0.78 21.69
CA ILE A 659 -7.18 -1.33 20.34
C ILE A 659 -8.56 -1.26 19.70
N ASP A 660 -8.62 -0.84 18.45
CA ASP A 660 -9.85 -0.75 17.69
C ASP A 660 -10.20 -2.11 17.06
N LEU A 661 -10.86 -2.96 17.84
CA LEU A 661 -11.35 -4.27 17.37
C LEU A 661 -12.43 -4.14 16.29
N VAL A 662 -13.23 -3.07 16.34
CA VAL A 662 -14.29 -2.80 15.34
C VAL A 662 -13.63 -2.55 13.98
N GLU A 663 -12.70 -1.60 13.90
CA GLU A 663 -12.02 -1.29 12.64
C GLU A 663 -11.13 -2.46 12.18
N THR A 664 -10.45 -3.16 13.11
CA THR A 664 -9.70 -4.36 12.75
C THR A 664 -10.60 -5.37 12.03
N PHE A 665 -11.77 -5.68 12.60
CA PHE A 665 -12.69 -6.65 12.02
C PHE A 665 -13.23 -6.22 10.67
N ASN A 666 -13.53 -4.93 10.47
CA ASN A 666 -13.95 -4.39 9.17
C ASN A 666 -12.96 -4.77 8.06
N TYR A 667 -11.65 -4.68 8.33
CA TYR A 667 -10.62 -5.13 7.37
C TYR A 667 -10.54 -6.65 7.23
N LEU A 668 -10.70 -7.42 8.31
CA LEU A 668 -10.66 -8.89 8.28
C LEU A 668 -11.75 -9.51 7.40
N ILE A 669 -12.96 -8.94 7.44
CA ILE A 669 -14.07 -9.42 6.61
C ILE A 669 -14.15 -8.73 5.25
N GLY A 670 -13.23 -7.79 4.97
CA GLY A 670 -13.22 -7.03 3.71
C GLY A 670 -14.42 -6.07 3.56
N LEU A 671 -14.98 -5.59 4.66
CA LEU A 671 -16.17 -4.74 4.66
C LEU A 671 -15.87 -3.38 4.01
N ARG A 672 -16.73 -2.97 3.08
CA ARG A 672 -16.82 -1.59 2.60
C ARG A 672 -17.92 -0.88 3.37
N VAL A 673 -17.52 -0.08 4.33
CA VAL A 673 -18.37 0.61 5.27
C VAL A 673 -19.15 1.73 4.58
N SER A 674 -20.46 1.65 4.63
CA SER A 674 -21.37 2.72 4.22
C SER A 674 -21.71 3.62 5.40
N GLU A 675 -22.06 3.03 6.54
CA GLU A 675 -22.51 3.75 7.73
C GLU A 675 -21.90 3.18 9.01
N ILE A 676 -21.59 4.06 9.95
CA ILE A 676 -21.20 3.70 11.30
C ILE A 676 -22.14 4.41 12.26
N ASN A 677 -22.68 3.66 13.22
CA ASN A 677 -23.39 4.22 14.37
C ASN A 677 -22.62 3.82 15.62
N ASP A 678 -21.71 4.70 16.03
CA ASP A 678 -20.86 4.53 17.20
C ASP A 678 -21.55 5.16 18.42
N LYS A 679 -22.11 4.31 19.27
CA LYS A 679 -22.68 4.64 20.57
C LYS A 679 -21.97 3.85 21.67
N ARG A 680 -20.65 3.72 21.58
CA ARG A 680 -19.85 2.96 22.56
C ARG A 680 -20.03 3.44 24.00
N GLU A 681 -20.37 4.71 24.21
CA GLU A 681 -20.73 5.26 25.54
C GLU A 681 -21.94 4.52 26.15
N ASN A 682 -22.86 4.05 25.31
CA ASN A 682 -24.04 3.26 25.68
C ASN A 682 -23.82 1.75 25.50
N GLY A 683 -22.60 1.32 25.15
CA GLY A 683 -22.23 -0.07 24.96
C GLY A 683 -22.63 -0.70 23.62
N LEU A 684 -22.92 0.09 22.57
CA LEU A 684 -23.30 -0.43 21.25
C LEU A 684 -22.58 0.31 20.12
N VAL A 685 -22.02 -0.44 19.17
CA VAL A 685 -21.52 0.09 17.89
C VAL A 685 -22.08 -0.79 16.78
N THR A 686 -22.67 -0.18 15.76
CA THR A 686 -23.10 -0.92 14.57
C THR A 686 -22.45 -0.38 13.32
N VAL A 687 -21.97 -1.28 12.47
CA VAL A 687 -21.33 -0.95 11.19
C VAL A 687 -22.11 -1.61 10.08
N GLN A 688 -22.48 -0.83 9.08
CA GLN A 688 -23.17 -1.32 7.89
C GLN A 688 -22.27 -1.16 6.67
N GLY A 689 -22.43 -2.04 5.71
CA GLY A 689 -21.68 -1.95 4.48
C GLY A 689 -21.90 -3.12 3.55
N THR A 690 -21.03 -3.19 2.54
CA THR A 690 -21.02 -4.26 1.55
C THR A 690 -19.83 -5.18 1.79
N GLY A 691 -20.08 -6.48 1.89
CA GLY A 691 -19.04 -7.49 2.00
C GLY A 691 -18.25 -7.68 0.70
N ALA A 692 -17.15 -8.41 0.76
CA ALA A 692 -16.28 -8.64 -0.39
C ALA A 692 -16.98 -9.36 -1.57
N SER A 693 -18.04 -10.15 -1.30
CA SER A 693 -18.85 -10.80 -2.34
C SER A 693 -20.08 -9.99 -2.79
N GLY A 694 -20.21 -8.74 -2.34
CA GLY A 694 -21.30 -7.85 -2.72
C GLY A 694 -22.57 -7.95 -1.87
N GLU A 695 -22.55 -8.77 -0.81
CA GLU A 695 -23.66 -8.94 0.11
C GLU A 695 -23.80 -7.75 1.07
N ASN A 696 -25.03 -7.43 1.47
CA ASN A 696 -25.30 -6.41 2.49
C ASN A 696 -24.99 -6.98 3.88
N VAL A 697 -24.12 -6.29 4.60
CA VAL A 697 -23.58 -6.74 5.89
C VAL A 697 -23.93 -5.75 6.98
N LEU A 698 -24.40 -6.28 8.11
CA LEU A 698 -24.50 -5.57 9.38
C LEU A 698 -23.57 -6.22 10.40
N VAL A 699 -22.76 -5.41 11.07
CA VAL A 699 -21.92 -5.83 12.20
C VAL A 699 -22.44 -5.14 13.45
N ILE A 700 -22.78 -5.92 14.48
CA ILE A 700 -23.28 -5.44 15.76
C ILE A 700 -22.25 -5.79 16.84
N TRP A 701 -21.62 -4.75 17.37
CA TRP A 701 -20.69 -4.84 18.49
C TRP A 701 -21.36 -4.32 19.75
N ARG A 702 -21.30 -5.11 20.83
CA ARG A 702 -21.85 -4.74 22.12
C ARG A 702 -20.87 -4.98 23.27
N ASP A 703 -20.87 -4.05 24.22
CA ASP A 703 -20.33 -4.29 25.56
C ASP A 703 -21.35 -5.16 26.30
N CYS A 704 -21.07 -6.46 26.43
CA CYS A 704 -22.03 -7.43 26.94
C CYS A 704 -22.39 -7.18 28.42
N GLU A 705 -21.62 -6.38 29.16
CA GLU A 705 -21.95 -5.98 30.52
C GLU A 705 -22.87 -4.76 30.58
N LYS A 706 -22.79 -3.86 29.60
CA LYS A 706 -23.64 -2.65 29.53
C LYS A 706 -24.89 -2.81 28.65
N TYR A 707 -24.83 -3.72 27.69
CA TYR A 707 -25.84 -3.94 26.67
C TYR A 707 -26.29 -5.41 26.66
N ASP A 708 -27.27 -5.68 27.52
CA ASP A 708 -27.80 -7.01 27.79
C ASP A 708 -28.62 -7.61 26.63
N TYR A 709 -29.12 -8.84 26.85
CA TYR A 709 -29.96 -9.56 25.90
C TYR A 709 -31.27 -8.86 25.57
N ASP A 710 -31.90 -8.22 26.54
CA ASP A 710 -33.20 -7.58 26.35
C ASP A 710 -33.06 -6.34 25.46
N ARG A 711 -32.03 -5.52 25.72
CA ARG A 711 -31.69 -4.37 24.88
C ARG A 711 -31.29 -4.78 23.47
N LEU A 712 -30.62 -5.93 23.30
CA LEU A 712 -30.30 -6.48 21.98
C LEU A 712 -31.58 -6.90 21.25
N ASN A 713 -32.47 -7.64 21.90
CA ASN A 713 -33.74 -8.05 21.29
C ASN A 713 -34.60 -6.84 20.90
N ASP A 714 -34.68 -5.82 21.74
CA ASP A 714 -35.38 -4.56 21.44
C ASP A 714 -34.79 -3.86 20.22
N TYR A 715 -33.46 -3.80 20.12
CA TYR A 715 -32.77 -3.23 18.96
C TYR A 715 -33.09 -4.00 17.67
N LEU A 716 -32.96 -5.33 17.71
CA LEU A 716 -33.22 -6.20 16.57
C LEU A 716 -34.67 -6.09 16.09
N ASN A 717 -35.63 -6.07 17.02
CA ASN A 717 -37.06 -5.91 16.71
C ASN A 717 -37.35 -4.53 16.10
N ARG A 718 -36.79 -3.46 16.68
CA ARG A 718 -36.99 -2.09 16.20
C ARG A 718 -36.46 -1.89 14.77
N HIS A 719 -35.34 -2.53 14.45
CA HIS A 719 -34.70 -2.44 13.13
C HIS A 719 -35.07 -3.61 12.20
N LYS A 720 -36.05 -4.44 12.60
CA LYS A 720 -36.57 -5.56 11.79
C LYS A 720 -35.49 -6.55 11.32
N ILE A 721 -34.48 -6.78 12.16
CA ILE A 721 -33.37 -7.69 11.87
C ILE A 721 -33.86 -9.13 12.12
N ASN A 722 -34.47 -9.72 11.10
CA ASN A 722 -34.98 -11.08 11.10
C ASN A 722 -35.04 -11.65 9.66
N PRO A 723 -35.18 -12.98 9.47
CA PRO A 723 -35.16 -13.58 8.14
C PRO A 723 -36.31 -13.14 7.22
N GLN A 724 -37.39 -12.57 7.75
CA GLN A 724 -38.57 -12.16 6.97
C GLN A 724 -38.40 -10.75 6.36
N GLU A 725 -37.87 -9.82 7.15
CA GLU A 725 -37.87 -8.37 6.89
C GLU A 725 -36.48 -7.72 6.80
N SER A 726 -35.40 -8.40 7.19
CA SER A 726 -34.04 -7.85 7.18
C SER A 726 -33.60 -7.46 5.76
N GLU A 727 -33.02 -6.27 5.64
CA GLU A 727 -32.35 -5.80 4.41
C GLU A 727 -30.91 -6.33 4.28
N PHE A 728 -30.36 -6.88 5.37
CA PHE A 728 -29.02 -7.47 5.41
C PHE A 728 -29.06 -8.95 5.06
N ASP A 729 -28.08 -9.38 4.26
CA ASP A 729 -27.85 -10.78 3.91
C ASP A 729 -27.07 -11.52 5.01
N VAL A 730 -26.14 -10.80 5.66
CA VAL A 730 -25.25 -11.32 6.70
C VAL A 730 -25.23 -10.39 7.89
N VAL A 731 -25.39 -10.95 9.09
CA VAL A 731 -25.29 -10.22 10.36
C VAL A 731 -24.19 -10.85 11.21
N TYR A 732 -23.22 -10.06 11.61
CA TYR A 732 -22.18 -10.44 12.57
C TYR A 732 -22.53 -9.87 13.95
N ILE A 733 -22.51 -10.69 14.99
CA ILE A 733 -22.82 -10.27 16.38
C ILE A 733 -21.82 -10.93 17.35
N ASN A 734 -21.38 -10.19 18.38
CA ASN A 734 -20.56 -10.72 19.47
C ASN A 734 -21.40 -11.15 20.69
N GLY A 735 -20.92 -12.17 21.41
CA GLY A 735 -21.64 -12.89 22.46
C GLY A 735 -22.87 -13.65 21.95
N ASP A 736 -23.54 -14.40 22.82
CA ASP A 736 -24.70 -15.19 22.37
C ASP A 736 -25.91 -14.31 22.00
N HIS A 737 -26.78 -14.83 21.15
CA HIS A 737 -27.91 -14.06 20.63
C HIS A 737 -29.09 -14.99 20.31
N ASN A 738 -30.30 -14.43 20.29
CA ASN A 738 -31.53 -15.18 19.97
C ASN A 738 -32.06 -14.88 18.57
N VAL A 739 -31.22 -14.37 17.66
CA VAL A 739 -31.65 -14.00 16.29
C VAL A 739 -32.13 -15.26 15.53
N PRO A 740 -33.39 -15.27 15.06
CA PRO A 740 -33.87 -16.36 14.21
C PRO A 740 -33.13 -16.34 12.86
N THR A 741 -32.75 -17.50 12.35
CA THR A 741 -31.97 -17.63 11.11
C THR A 741 -32.78 -18.11 9.92
N VAL A 742 -33.94 -18.71 10.15
CA VAL A 742 -34.80 -19.28 9.10
C VAL A 742 -36.25 -18.87 9.34
N PHE A 743 -36.93 -18.49 8.26
CA PHE A 743 -38.37 -18.27 8.24
C PHE A 743 -39.01 -19.08 7.10
N ALA A 744 -39.96 -19.95 7.45
CA ALA A 744 -40.76 -20.70 6.49
C ALA A 744 -42.10 -19.97 6.28
N GLY A 745 -42.30 -19.41 5.08
CA GLY A 745 -43.55 -18.75 4.72
C GLY A 745 -44.67 -19.76 4.40
N ASN A 746 -45.91 -19.27 4.36
CA ASN A 746 -47.08 -20.08 4.02
C ASN A 746 -47.09 -20.58 2.55
N ASP A 747 -46.24 -20.01 1.69
CA ASP A 747 -46.15 -20.29 0.25
C ASP A 747 -44.95 -21.19 -0.14
N GLU A 748 -44.49 -22.06 0.76
CA GLU A 748 -43.27 -22.92 0.61
C GLU A 748 -41.94 -22.15 0.42
N SER A 749 -41.94 -20.81 0.39
CA SER A 749 -40.72 -20.00 0.32
C SER A 749 -39.99 -19.98 1.67
N VAL A 750 -38.70 -20.37 1.67
CA VAL A 750 -37.81 -20.27 2.84
C VAL A 750 -36.92 -19.05 2.68
N LYS A 751 -37.01 -18.10 3.62
CA LYS A 751 -36.05 -17.00 3.74
C LYS A 751 -35.04 -17.31 4.84
N MET A 752 -33.77 -16.97 4.61
CA MET A 752 -32.68 -17.24 5.55
C MET A 752 -31.85 -15.98 5.79
N LEU A 753 -31.52 -15.73 7.06
CA LEU A 753 -30.57 -14.71 7.49
C LEU A 753 -29.30 -15.40 7.98
N LYS A 754 -28.14 -15.06 7.39
CA LYS A 754 -26.86 -15.63 7.82
C LYS A 754 -26.36 -14.86 9.04
N VAL A 755 -26.47 -15.47 10.23
CA VAL A 755 -25.92 -14.89 11.45
C VAL A 755 -24.60 -15.59 11.79
N ARG A 756 -23.55 -14.80 12.07
CA ARG A 756 -22.20 -15.30 12.35
C ARG A 756 -21.67 -14.71 13.66
N SER A 757 -20.98 -15.54 14.44
CA SER A 757 -20.25 -15.07 15.63
C SER A 757 -19.04 -14.27 15.19
N ILE A 758 -18.90 -13.07 15.76
CA ILE A 758 -17.73 -12.22 15.54
C ILE A 758 -16.46 -12.89 16.05
N GLU A 759 -16.49 -13.49 17.24
CA GLU A 759 -15.32 -14.13 17.87
C GLU A 759 -14.71 -15.21 16.99
N ALA A 760 -15.55 -16.10 16.46
CA ALA A 760 -15.13 -17.21 15.61
C ALA A 760 -14.49 -16.70 14.31
N GLU A 761 -15.15 -15.77 13.63
CA GLU A 761 -14.67 -15.20 12.36
C GLU A 761 -13.42 -14.33 12.57
N PHE A 762 -13.36 -13.58 13.66
CA PHE A 762 -12.20 -12.76 14.02
C PHE A 762 -10.98 -13.65 14.23
N LEU A 763 -11.08 -14.67 15.08
CA LEU A 763 -9.98 -15.59 15.35
C LEU A 763 -9.51 -16.32 14.10
N GLN A 764 -10.44 -16.78 13.27
CA GLN A 764 -10.11 -17.45 12.01
C GLN A 764 -9.35 -16.52 11.07
N ARG A 765 -9.91 -15.35 10.75
CA ARG A 765 -9.39 -14.44 9.72
C ARG A 765 -8.11 -13.72 10.12
N MET A 766 -7.81 -13.63 11.41
CA MET A 766 -6.55 -13.06 11.89
C MET A 766 -5.32 -13.88 11.50
N PHE A 767 -5.46 -15.19 11.32
CA PHE A 767 -4.36 -16.11 11.05
C PHE A 767 -4.40 -16.82 9.69
N GLU A 768 -5.51 -16.71 8.95
CA GLU A 768 -5.60 -17.03 7.52
C GLU A 768 -4.85 -15.99 6.66
#